data_AF-A0A6A6K9B1-F1
#
_entry.id   AF-A0A6A6K9B1-F1
#
_cell.length_a   1.000
_cell.length_b   1.000
_cell.length_c   1.000
_cell.angle_alpha   90.00
_cell.angle_beta   90.00
_cell.angle_gamma   90.00
#
_symmetry.space_group_name_H-M   'P 1'
#
loop_
_entity.id
_entity.type
_entity.pdbx_description
1 polymer ?
#
loop_
_entity_poly.entity_id
_entity_poly.type
_entity_poly.pdbx_seq_one_letter_code
_entity_poly.pdbx_strand_id
1 'polypeptide(L)'
;MPSVFSCVSFFFLLVGCLVTGSLADDPYVFFDWTVSYLTGYSLGVKQQVIGINGLFPGPILNVTTNWNVIVNVKNELDEPLLITWNGVQNRKNSWQDGVLGTNCPIPAGWNWTYQFQVKDQIGSFFYFPSLNFQRAAGGYGGIIINNRDVIPLPFAVPDGDITLFISDWHTKSHKELRKHVEKGDDVGVPDGILINGFGPYRYDEALVQEGITYQIINVEPGKTYRLRVHNVGISTSLNFRIQNHNLLLVETEGSYTVQQNYENMDIHVGQSYSFLVTMDQNASSDYYIVASPRYVNSSAWTKAAGVAILHYSNSQGPASGSLPDPPNEQDTYFSMNQARSIRWNVSAGAARPNPQGSFKYGDITVTDVYVILNRPAELIDGKWRTTLNGISYLPPPTPLMLAQKYNISGVYKLDFPNRPMNRPPKFDTSLINGTFKGFMEIIFQNNDTTVQSYHMDGYAFFVVGMDFGVWTENSRGTYNKWDGVARCTIQVFPGAWTAILVSLDNAGIWNLRAENLNSWYLGQEVYMSVVNPEIDTSEVSLPDNAIYCGLLSSLQKDQAQRFKFSSAPTLQSDTPFDGDFLTDIPKRSENWANSVEFTIVVQQEVASYMKRKMSTDDNCANYTSFADVPTQEVVPTSPVVVNSPPTCPVIEPSPPMSSISPPGPLVLRKSTRQVHKPSWLNDFVTMIHCDNPLPTSTASISTGSLVLPHHQGIVSIHNPIFHPTYLAFLANVSLIHEPKSYH
;
A
#
# COMPACT_ATOMS: atom_id res chain seq x y z
N MET A 1 -19.49 26.27 66.13
CA MET A 1 -18.48 26.55 65.07
C MET A 1 -18.82 25.74 63.80
N PRO A 2 -19.73 26.19 62.92
CA PRO A 2 -20.16 25.37 61.77
C PRO A 2 -19.32 25.57 60.50
N SER A 3 -18.79 26.79 60.28
CA SER A 3 -18.17 27.20 59.01
C SER A 3 -16.86 26.49 58.67
N VAL A 4 -16.03 26.20 59.68
CA VAL A 4 -14.68 25.65 59.45
C VAL A 4 -14.72 24.25 58.83
N PHE A 5 -15.61 23.37 59.32
CA PHE A 5 -15.76 22.02 58.76
C PHE A 5 -16.24 22.04 57.30
N SER A 6 -17.11 22.99 56.94
CA SER A 6 -17.55 23.16 55.55
C SER A 6 -16.38 23.52 54.63
N CYS A 7 -15.57 24.51 55.01
CA CYS A 7 -14.41 24.93 54.22
C CYS A 7 -13.36 23.81 54.08
N VAL A 8 -13.09 23.05 55.14
CA VAL A 8 -12.14 21.92 55.11
C VAL A 8 -12.66 20.81 54.19
N SER A 9 -13.95 20.45 54.27
CA SER A 9 -14.54 19.44 53.39
C SER A 9 -14.53 19.87 51.92
N PHE A 10 -14.83 21.14 51.63
CA PHE A 10 -14.78 21.71 50.28
C PHE A 10 -13.33 21.77 49.74
N PHE A 11 -12.34 22.01 50.60
CA PHE A 11 -10.92 21.96 50.23
C PHE A 11 -10.47 20.54 49.89
N PHE A 12 -10.88 19.53 50.67
CA PHE A 12 -10.60 18.12 50.33
C PHE A 12 -11.33 17.65 49.06
N LEU A 13 -12.53 18.17 48.77
CA LEU A 13 -13.23 17.94 47.50
C LEU A 13 -12.47 18.57 46.31
N LEU A 14 -12.02 19.82 46.43
CA LEU A 14 -11.20 20.48 45.40
C LEU A 14 -9.87 19.75 45.19
N VAL A 15 -9.18 19.35 46.26
CA VAL A 15 -7.95 18.56 46.17
C VAL A 15 -8.23 17.18 45.56
N GLY A 16 -9.36 16.54 45.88
CA GLY A 16 -9.80 15.30 45.22
C GLY A 16 -9.95 15.46 43.70
N CYS A 17 -10.64 16.52 43.26
CA CYS A 17 -10.81 16.85 41.85
C CYS A 17 -9.50 17.29 41.15
N LEU A 18 -8.48 17.72 41.91
CA LEU A 18 -7.13 18.01 41.39
C LEU A 18 -6.23 16.75 41.37
N VAL A 19 -6.52 15.74 42.21
CA VAL A 19 -5.85 14.43 42.21
C VAL A 19 -6.42 13.49 41.14
N THR A 20 -7.65 13.73 40.65
CA THR A 20 -8.05 13.30 39.30
C THR A 20 -7.35 14.15 38.22
N GLY A 21 -6.02 14.15 38.25
CA GLY A 21 -5.20 14.71 37.19
C GLY A 21 -5.48 13.96 35.90
N SER A 22 -6.14 14.63 34.96
CA SER A 22 -6.46 14.06 33.66
C SER A 22 -5.17 13.81 32.88
N LEU A 23 -4.69 12.57 32.90
CA LEU A 23 -3.66 12.06 32.00
C LEU A 23 -4.26 11.99 30.58
N ALA A 24 -4.39 13.16 29.96
CA ALA A 24 -4.96 13.37 28.63
C ALA A 24 -3.94 13.04 27.54
N ASP A 25 -3.38 11.82 27.60
CA ASP A 25 -2.58 11.24 26.53
C ASP A 25 -3.50 10.62 25.45
N ASP A 26 -2.98 10.45 24.24
CA ASP A 26 -3.73 9.80 23.16
C ASP A 26 -3.82 8.27 23.41
N PRO A 27 -4.88 7.58 22.94
CA PRO A 27 -5.11 6.16 23.26
C PRO A 27 -3.98 5.24 22.82
N TYR A 28 -3.65 4.25 23.65
CA TYR A 28 -2.62 3.24 23.42
C TYR A 28 -3.22 1.93 22.92
N VAL A 29 -2.55 1.28 21.95
CA VAL A 29 -2.88 -0.06 21.46
C VAL A 29 -1.63 -0.94 21.39
N PHE A 30 -1.78 -2.20 21.78
CA PHE A 30 -0.68 -3.15 21.97
C PHE A 30 -0.88 -4.39 21.10
N PHE A 31 0.20 -4.84 20.46
CA PHE A 31 0.22 -6.04 19.62
C PHE A 31 1.47 -6.87 19.93
N ASP A 32 1.29 -8.16 20.23
CA ASP A 32 2.38 -9.15 20.32
C ASP A 32 2.41 -9.98 19.02
N TRP A 33 3.52 -9.91 18.28
CA TRP A 33 3.73 -10.57 16.99
C TRP A 33 4.91 -11.53 17.05
N THR A 34 4.64 -12.82 16.89
CA THR A 34 5.67 -13.85 16.64
C THR A 34 5.82 -14.04 15.14
N VAL A 35 6.97 -13.63 14.59
CA VAL A 35 7.33 -13.79 13.17
C VAL A 35 8.07 -15.11 13.02
N SER A 36 7.50 -16.06 12.28
CA SER A 36 8.00 -17.42 12.17
C SER A 36 7.76 -18.01 10.78
N TYR A 37 8.39 -19.16 10.51
CA TYR A 37 8.17 -19.89 9.25
C TYR A 37 6.96 -20.83 9.33
N LEU A 38 6.08 -20.74 8.33
CA LEU A 38 4.94 -21.62 8.12
C LEU A 38 5.15 -22.47 6.85
N THR A 39 4.33 -23.51 6.68
CA THR A 39 4.25 -24.26 5.42
C THR A 39 3.07 -23.73 4.60
N GLY A 40 3.34 -23.13 3.44
CA GLY A 40 2.34 -22.67 2.48
C GLY A 40 2.22 -23.58 1.26
N TYR A 41 1.11 -23.44 0.53
CA TYR A 41 0.81 -24.18 -0.70
C TYR A 41 0.16 -23.27 -1.77
N SER A 42 0.53 -21.98 -1.79
CA SER A 42 -0.19 -20.92 -2.51
C SER A 42 -0.36 -21.15 -4.02
N LEU A 43 0.56 -21.86 -4.67
CA LEU A 43 0.46 -22.30 -6.08
C LEU A 43 0.45 -23.85 -6.18
N GLY A 44 -0.14 -24.54 -5.20
CA GLY A 44 -0.14 -26.01 -5.06
C GLY A 44 1.21 -26.60 -4.61
N VAL A 45 2.33 -25.93 -4.91
CA VAL A 45 3.68 -26.31 -4.50
C VAL A 45 3.89 -26.04 -3.00
N LYS A 46 4.39 -27.05 -2.27
CA LYS A 46 4.79 -26.91 -0.87
C LYS A 46 5.98 -25.96 -0.72
N GLN A 47 5.79 -24.84 -0.02
CA GLN A 47 6.83 -23.84 0.24
C GLN A 47 6.94 -23.47 1.72
N GLN A 48 8.08 -22.92 2.10
CA GLN A 48 8.25 -22.23 3.38
C GLN A 48 7.88 -20.75 3.19
N VAL A 49 6.93 -20.25 3.97
CA VAL A 49 6.49 -18.84 3.96
C VAL A 49 6.75 -18.20 5.32
N ILE A 50 6.93 -16.88 5.37
CA ILE A 50 7.01 -16.11 6.61
C ILE A 50 5.59 -15.70 6.99
N GLY A 51 5.19 -15.98 8.23
CA GLY A 51 3.92 -15.61 8.80
C GLY A 51 4.06 -14.92 10.15
N ILE A 52 2.97 -14.30 10.61
CA ILE A 52 2.88 -13.60 11.89
C ILE A 52 1.74 -14.20 12.69
N ASN A 53 2.01 -14.63 13.93
CA ASN A 53 1.06 -15.32 14.81
C ASN A 53 0.38 -16.53 14.15
N GLY A 54 1.09 -17.24 13.27
CA GLY A 54 0.56 -18.39 12.52
C GLY A 54 -0.26 -18.02 11.27
N LEU A 55 -0.35 -16.74 10.91
CA LEU A 55 -1.11 -16.25 9.76
C LEU A 55 -0.19 -15.81 8.61
N PHE A 56 -0.61 -16.12 7.38
CA PHE A 56 -0.09 -15.54 6.14
C PHE A 56 -1.29 -15.28 5.21
N PRO A 57 -1.55 -14.04 4.76
CA PRO A 57 -0.94 -12.77 5.19
C PRO A 57 -1.05 -12.50 6.69
N GLY A 58 -0.25 -11.55 7.20
CA GLY A 58 -0.22 -11.17 8.61
C GLY A 58 -1.50 -10.45 9.08
N PRO A 59 -1.73 -10.37 10.41
CA PRO A 59 -2.91 -9.73 10.99
C PRO A 59 -2.99 -8.23 10.66
N ILE A 60 -4.21 -7.72 10.45
CA ILE A 60 -4.43 -6.29 10.19
C ILE A 60 -4.17 -5.46 11.46
N LEU A 61 -3.25 -4.50 11.37
CA LEU A 61 -3.05 -3.46 12.38
C LEU A 61 -4.13 -2.39 12.16
N ASN A 62 -5.29 -2.57 12.82
CA ASN A 62 -6.43 -1.67 12.71
C ASN A 62 -6.45 -0.68 13.88
N VAL A 63 -6.27 0.61 13.59
CA VAL A 63 -6.11 1.69 14.59
C VAL A 63 -6.84 2.96 14.15
N THR A 64 -6.95 3.94 15.04
CA THR A 64 -7.58 5.24 14.75
C THR A 64 -6.59 6.38 14.82
N THR A 65 -6.81 7.43 14.03
CA THR A 65 -5.94 8.59 13.93
C THR A 65 -5.60 9.21 15.31
N ASN A 66 -4.32 9.51 15.48
CA ASN A 66 -3.58 9.88 16.69
C ASN A 66 -3.33 8.77 17.74
N TRP A 67 -3.69 7.51 17.53
CA TRP A 67 -3.33 6.46 18.51
C TRP A 67 -1.82 6.23 18.64
N ASN A 68 -1.39 5.91 19.85
CA ASN A 68 -0.07 5.38 20.20
C ASN A 68 -0.07 3.87 19.94
N VAL A 69 0.85 3.38 19.10
CA VAL A 69 0.90 2.01 18.58
C VAL A 69 2.17 1.33 19.05
N ILE A 70 2.01 0.18 19.73
CA ILE A 70 3.07 -0.58 20.37
C ILE A 70 3.05 -2.00 19.82
N VAL A 71 4.09 -2.39 19.08
CA VAL A 71 4.20 -3.71 18.46
C VAL A 71 5.47 -4.42 18.94
N ASN A 72 5.28 -5.45 19.76
CA ASN A 72 6.33 -6.33 20.24
C ASN A 72 6.56 -7.45 19.22
N VAL A 73 7.62 -7.33 18.42
CA VAL A 73 8.00 -8.28 17.38
C VAL A 73 9.04 -9.25 17.93
N LYS A 74 8.70 -10.53 18.00
CA LYS A 74 9.58 -11.65 18.32
C LYS A 74 10.04 -12.33 17.03
N ASN A 75 11.35 -12.46 16.84
CA ASN A 75 11.94 -13.13 15.67
C ASN A 75 12.20 -14.62 15.97
N GLU A 76 11.44 -15.52 15.33
CA GLU A 76 11.68 -16.97 15.33
C GLU A 76 12.19 -17.51 13.98
N LEU A 77 12.65 -16.63 13.08
CA LEU A 77 13.36 -17.00 11.86
C LEU A 77 14.80 -17.42 12.17
N ASP A 78 15.46 -18.09 11.21
CA ASP A 78 16.89 -18.43 11.25
C ASP A 78 17.81 -17.31 10.73
N GLU A 79 17.23 -16.15 10.38
CA GLU A 79 17.95 -14.95 9.93
C GLU A 79 17.49 -13.69 10.70
N PRO A 80 18.31 -12.62 10.77
CA PRO A 80 17.91 -11.38 11.42
C PRO A 80 16.70 -10.73 10.74
N LEU A 81 15.92 -9.97 11.50
CA LEU A 81 14.64 -9.41 11.08
C LEU A 81 14.55 -7.91 11.36
N LEU A 82 13.86 -7.17 10.50
CA LEU A 82 13.23 -5.88 10.79
C LEU A 82 11.86 -5.86 10.11
N ILE A 83 10.88 -5.21 10.72
CA ILE A 83 9.58 -4.88 10.11
C ILE A 83 9.56 -3.37 9.85
N THR A 84 9.18 -2.96 8.64
CA THR A 84 8.93 -1.56 8.27
C THR A 84 7.44 -1.31 8.01
N TRP A 85 7.04 -0.04 8.05
CA TRP A 85 5.65 0.43 8.14
C TRP A 85 5.31 1.31 6.93
N ASN A 86 5.24 0.71 5.74
CA ASN A 86 5.17 1.38 4.44
C ASN A 86 4.10 2.48 4.37
N GLY A 87 4.52 3.75 4.43
CA GLY A 87 3.67 4.94 4.42
C GLY A 87 3.26 5.50 5.79
N VAL A 88 3.64 4.88 6.91
CA VAL A 88 3.52 5.47 8.25
C VAL A 88 4.65 6.49 8.44
N GLN A 89 4.29 7.74 8.73
CA GLN A 89 5.21 8.87 8.79
C GLN A 89 6.09 8.89 10.05
N ASN A 90 5.82 8.04 11.05
CA ASN A 90 6.65 7.87 12.26
C ASN A 90 7.12 9.22 12.88
N ARG A 91 6.26 10.25 12.90
CA ARG A 91 6.70 11.65 13.03
C ARG A 91 7.58 11.90 14.27
N LYS A 92 8.76 12.50 14.03
CA LYS A 92 9.88 12.74 14.97
C LYS A 92 10.53 11.48 15.57
N ASN A 93 10.32 10.31 14.97
CA ASN A 93 10.65 9.01 15.56
C ASN A 93 11.13 7.98 14.53
N SER A 94 12.13 8.33 13.71
CA SER A 94 12.79 7.41 12.77
C SER A 94 13.49 6.21 13.44
N TRP A 95 13.54 6.14 14.78
CA TRP A 95 13.93 4.94 15.54
C TRP A 95 12.98 3.74 15.37
N GLN A 96 11.78 3.94 14.82
CA GLN A 96 10.77 2.88 14.63
C GLN A 96 10.64 2.42 13.18
N ASP A 97 11.38 3.07 12.28
CA ASP A 97 11.21 3.01 10.83
C ASP A 97 11.49 1.62 10.24
N GLY A 98 12.40 0.89 10.88
CA GLY A 98 12.56 -0.55 10.65
C GLY A 98 13.32 -0.91 9.38
N VAL A 99 14.33 -0.11 9.00
CA VAL A 99 15.23 -0.38 7.87
C VAL A 99 16.70 -0.32 8.30
N LEU A 100 17.62 -0.85 7.49
CA LEU A 100 19.04 -0.99 7.88
C LEU A 100 19.76 0.34 8.18
N GLY A 101 19.31 1.46 7.61
CA GLY A 101 19.86 2.77 7.94
C GLY A 101 19.41 3.31 9.31
N THR A 102 18.28 2.86 9.85
CA THR A 102 17.68 3.38 11.08
C THR A 102 17.81 2.43 12.27
N ASN A 103 17.67 1.12 12.05
CA ASN A 103 17.63 0.10 13.11
C ASN A 103 18.71 -0.99 12.95
N CYS A 104 19.26 -1.46 14.08
CA CYS A 104 19.99 -2.72 14.11
C CYS A 104 18.98 -3.90 14.02
N PRO A 105 19.18 -4.89 13.13
CA PRO A 105 18.29 -6.04 13.01
C PRO A 105 18.08 -6.82 14.31
N ILE A 106 16.84 -7.29 14.51
CA ILE A 106 16.42 -8.18 15.59
C ILE A 106 17.06 -9.55 15.35
N PRO A 107 17.98 -10.05 16.21
CA PRO A 107 18.59 -11.36 16.00
C PRO A 107 17.58 -12.51 16.16
N ALA A 108 17.91 -13.68 15.61
CA ALA A 108 17.10 -14.89 15.78
C ALA A 108 16.93 -15.24 17.27
N GLY A 109 15.70 -15.50 17.71
CA GLY A 109 15.34 -15.80 19.10
C GLY A 109 15.27 -14.61 20.05
N TRP A 110 15.35 -13.37 19.55
CA TRP A 110 15.18 -12.13 20.32
C TRP A 110 13.83 -11.46 20.01
N ASN A 111 13.50 -10.41 20.76
CA ASN A 111 12.38 -9.52 20.47
C ASN A 111 12.80 -8.04 20.46
N TRP A 112 11.92 -7.20 19.91
CA TRP A 112 12.00 -5.74 19.87
C TRP A 112 10.59 -5.15 19.96
N THR A 113 10.43 -4.03 20.64
CA THR A 113 9.14 -3.33 20.74
C THR A 113 9.21 -2.02 19.98
N TYR A 114 8.53 -1.98 18.82
CA TYR A 114 8.29 -0.75 18.06
C TYR A 114 7.23 0.09 18.79
N GLN A 115 7.46 1.41 18.89
CA GLN A 115 6.61 2.35 19.63
C GLN A 115 6.50 3.68 18.88
N PHE A 116 5.43 3.84 18.08
CA PHE A 116 5.18 5.01 17.24
C PHE A 116 3.76 5.53 17.42
N GLN A 117 3.48 6.78 17.03
CA GLN A 117 2.14 7.36 17.07
C GLN A 117 1.70 7.72 15.64
N VAL A 118 0.50 7.32 15.23
CA VAL A 118 0.01 7.56 13.86
C VAL A 118 -0.40 9.03 13.60
N LYS A 119 -0.40 9.88 14.66
CA LYS A 119 -0.68 11.33 14.61
C LYS A 119 -1.85 11.65 13.66
N ASP A 120 -1.77 12.70 12.85
CA ASP A 120 -2.79 13.11 11.88
C ASP A 120 -2.72 12.34 10.53
N GLN A 121 -2.35 11.06 10.54
CA GLN A 121 -2.59 10.17 9.39
C GLN A 121 -3.96 9.49 9.47
N ILE A 122 -4.45 9.09 8.29
CA ILE A 122 -5.59 8.19 8.02
C ILE A 122 -5.24 7.36 6.77
N GLY A 123 -6.03 6.36 6.43
CA GLY A 123 -5.99 5.67 5.12
C GLY A 123 -5.64 4.19 5.17
N SER A 124 -5.04 3.71 4.08
CA SER A 124 -4.70 2.31 3.83
C SER A 124 -3.21 2.15 3.56
N PHE A 125 -2.53 1.42 4.44
CA PHE A 125 -1.08 1.15 4.39
C PHE A 125 -0.81 -0.34 4.66
N PHE A 126 0.45 -0.75 4.72
CA PHE A 126 0.83 -2.12 5.10
C PHE A 126 2.22 -2.14 5.74
N TYR A 127 2.54 -3.22 6.43
CA TYR A 127 3.89 -3.51 6.95
C TYR A 127 4.49 -4.70 6.22
N PHE A 128 5.81 -4.84 6.24
CA PHE A 128 6.52 -6.01 5.70
C PHE A 128 7.94 -6.20 6.28
N PRO A 129 8.57 -7.38 6.10
CA PRO A 129 9.95 -7.61 6.52
C PRO A 129 10.94 -6.95 5.56
N SER A 130 11.69 -5.95 6.02
CA SER A 130 12.53 -5.07 5.19
C SER A 130 13.92 -5.63 4.85
N LEU A 131 14.24 -6.85 5.29
CA LEU A 131 15.58 -7.42 5.14
C LEU A 131 15.68 -8.47 4.04
N ASN A 132 16.83 -8.47 3.36
CA ASN A 132 17.19 -9.45 2.34
C ASN A 132 16.12 -9.55 1.24
N PHE A 133 15.51 -10.73 1.13
CA PHE A 133 14.36 -11.02 0.25
C PHE A 133 13.14 -11.47 1.07
N GLN A 134 13.09 -11.20 2.38
CA GLN A 134 12.08 -11.79 3.29
C GLN A 134 10.64 -11.48 2.86
N ARG A 135 10.35 -10.28 2.34
CA ARG A 135 9.05 -9.94 1.73
C ARG A 135 8.62 -10.90 0.61
N ALA A 136 9.55 -11.47 -0.16
CA ALA A 136 9.28 -12.45 -1.21
C ALA A 136 8.76 -13.81 -0.68
N ALA A 137 8.88 -14.06 0.63
CA ALA A 137 8.30 -15.23 1.29
C ALA A 137 7.07 -14.87 2.14
N GLY A 138 6.59 -13.62 2.11
CA GLY A 138 5.46 -13.16 2.92
C GLY A 138 5.86 -12.23 4.06
N GLY A 139 5.31 -12.48 5.26
CA GLY A 139 5.49 -11.65 6.46
C GLY A 139 4.85 -10.26 6.39
N TYR A 140 4.17 -9.92 5.30
CA TYR A 140 3.43 -8.67 5.12
C TYR A 140 2.00 -8.75 5.67
N GLY A 141 1.43 -7.60 6.02
CA GLY A 141 0.04 -7.48 6.44
C GLY A 141 -0.42 -6.03 6.49
N GLY A 142 -1.73 -5.81 6.59
CA GLY A 142 -2.34 -4.49 6.39
C GLY A 142 -2.27 -3.58 7.62
N ILE A 143 -2.25 -2.28 7.36
CA ILE A 143 -2.41 -1.22 8.35
C ILE A 143 -3.61 -0.37 7.93
N ILE A 144 -4.61 -0.28 8.81
CA ILE A 144 -5.77 0.60 8.62
C ILE A 144 -5.70 1.70 9.67
N ILE A 145 -5.67 2.95 9.22
CA ILE A 145 -5.71 4.13 10.10
C ILE A 145 -7.04 4.85 9.86
N ASN A 146 -7.97 4.72 10.78
CA ASN A 146 -9.32 5.26 10.65
C ASN A 146 -9.42 6.74 11.03
N ASN A 147 -10.41 7.43 10.48
CA ASN A 147 -10.91 8.69 11.04
C ASN A 147 -11.33 8.49 12.51
N ARG A 148 -11.26 9.55 13.31
CA ARG A 148 -12.04 9.63 14.57
C ARG A 148 -13.51 9.78 14.20
N ASP A 149 -14.41 9.13 14.95
CA ASP A 149 -15.86 9.08 14.68
C ASP A 149 -16.52 10.46 14.49
N VAL A 150 -15.96 11.50 15.11
CA VAL A 150 -16.39 12.91 14.99
C VAL A 150 -15.99 13.58 13.67
N ILE A 151 -15.31 12.88 12.77
CA ILE A 151 -14.83 13.38 11.47
C ILE A 151 -15.39 12.46 10.36
N PRO A 152 -16.46 12.88 9.66
CA PRO A 152 -17.10 12.04 8.64
C PRO A 152 -16.16 11.75 7.47
N LEU A 153 -16.39 10.61 6.81
CA LEU A 153 -15.76 10.28 5.52
C LEU A 153 -16.30 11.25 4.43
N PRO A 154 -15.51 11.61 3.41
CA PRO A 154 -15.98 12.43 2.29
C PRO A 154 -16.80 11.63 1.24
N PHE A 155 -17.31 10.46 1.63
CA PHE A 155 -18.15 9.56 0.86
C PHE A 155 -19.11 8.83 1.81
N ALA A 156 -20.13 8.15 1.27
CA ALA A 156 -21.06 7.36 2.07
C ALA A 156 -20.31 6.25 2.85
N VAL A 157 -20.73 6.00 4.09
CA VAL A 157 -20.15 4.92 4.91
C VAL A 157 -20.43 3.58 4.20
N PRO A 158 -19.41 2.77 3.91
CA PRO A 158 -19.59 1.47 3.26
C PRO A 158 -20.24 0.46 4.22
N ASP A 159 -20.92 -0.54 3.65
CA ASP A 159 -21.48 -1.68 4.40
C ASP A 159 -20.39 -2.60 5.00
N GLY A 160 -19.17 -2.52 4.48
CA GLY A 160 -18.01 -3.23 5.04
C GLY A 160 -16.68 -2.82 4.41
N ASP A 161 -15.59 -3.10 5.12
CA ASP A 161 -14.20 -2.93 4.69
C ASP A 161 -13.58 -4.30 4.36
N ILE A 162 -12.94 -4.41 3.19
CA ILE A 162 -12.32 -5.65 2.70
C ILE A 162 -10.87 -5.32 2.32
N THR A 163 -9.89 -6.02 2.89
CA THR A 163 -8.47 -5.85 2.55
C THR A 163 -8.03 -6.92 1.55
N LEU A 164 -7.35 -6.50 0.48
CA LEU A 164 -6.85 -7.33 -0.60
C LEU A 164 -5.36 -7.07 -0.82
N PHE A 165 -4.53 -8.06 -0.54
CA PHE A 165 -3.11 -8.07 -0.91
C PHE A 165 -2.97 -8.75 -2.26
N ILE A 166 -2.40 -8.03 -3.23
CA ILE A 166 -2.03 -8.59 -4.53
C ILE A 166 -0.50 -8.63 -4.62
N SER A 167 0.06 -9.76 -5.06
CA SER A 167 1.51 -9.98 -5.05
C SER A 167 1.94 -10.97 -6.13
N ASP A 168 3.03 -10.66 -6.81
CA ASP A 168 3.80 -11.62 -7.57
C ASP A 168 4.49 -12.64 -6.67
N TRP A 169 4.54 -13.89 -7.12
CA TRP A 169 5.02 -15.01 -6.33
C TRP A 169 5.86 -15.98 -7.16
N HIS A 170 6.88 -16.55 -6.52
CA HIS A 170 7.77 -17.54 -7.12
C HIS A 170 7.79 -18.79 -6.25
N THR A 171 7.92 -19.95 -6.90
CA THR A 171 8.06 -21.27 -6.29
C THR A 171 9.43 -21.48 -5.63
N LYS A 172 10.42 -20.67 -5.99
CA LYS A 172 11.75 -20.60 -5.36
C LYS A 172 11.67 -19.98 -3.97
N SER A 173 12.52 -20.41 -3.04
CA SER A 173 12.61 -19.75 -1.73
C SER A 173 13.23 -18.35 -1.84
N HIS A 174 12.90 -17.45 -0.91
CA HIS A 174 13.51 -16.12 -0.83
C HIS A 174 15.05 -16.16 -0.71
N LYS A 175 15.57 -17.21 -0.05
CA LYS A 175 17.00 -17.49 0.09
C LYS A 175 17.66 -17.90 -1.23
N GLU A 176 16.91 -18.42 -2.20
CA GLU A 176 17.38 -18.73 -3.56
C GLU A 176 17.22 -17.53 -4.49
N LEU A 177 16.09 -16.80 -4.42
CA LEU A 177 15.90 -15.55 -5.18
C LEU A 177 17.03 -14.54 -4.89
N ARG A 178 17.40 -14.36 -3.61
CA ARG A 178 18.59 -13.59 -3.23
C ARG A 178 19.86 -14.09 -3.92
N LYS A 179 20.12 -15.41 -3.90
CA LYS A 179 21.32 -16.03 -4.52
C LYS A 179 21.34 -15.96 -6.05
N HIS A 180 20.20 -15.76 -6.69
CA HIS A 180 20.09 -15.46 -8.12
C HIS A 180 20.53 -14.02 -8.38
N VAL A 181 19.89 -13.06 -7.69
CA VAL A 181 20.18 -11.62 -7.83
C VAL A 181 21.63 -11.27 -7.42
N GLU A 182 22.21 -11.96 -6.42
CA GLU A 182 23.64 -11.85 -6.04
C GLU A 182 24.61 -12.23 -7.18
N LYS A 183 24.20 -13.08 -8.14
CA LYS A 183 24.99 -13.45 -9.33
C LYS A 183 24.71 -12.56 -10.54
N GLY A 184 23.67 -11.73 -10.49
CA GLY A 184 23.13 -11.01 -11.63
C GLY A 184 22.12 -11.81 -12.46
N ASP A 185 21.62 -12.93 -11.96
CA ASP A 185 20.44 -13.58 -12.54
C ASP A 185 19.21 -12.72 -12.22
N ASP A 186 18.32 -12.52 -13.19
CA ASP A 186 17.03 -11.85 -12.97
C ASP A 186 16.14 -12.68 -12.01
N VAL A 187 15.27 -12.00 -11.27
CA VAL A 187 14.13 -12.60 -10.56
C VAL A 187 13.18 -13.25 -11.57
N GLY A 188 13.03 -12.63 -12.74
CA GLY A 188 12.26 -13.16 -13.87
C GLY A 188 10.75 -13.00 -13.72
N VAL A 189 10.01 -13.71 -14.59
CA VAL A 189 8.54 -13.75 -14.54
C VAL A 189 8.10 -14.53 -13.30
N PRO A 190 7.09 -14.07 -12.53
CA PRO A 190 6.53 -14.85 -11.44
C PRO A 190 5.83 -16.13 -11.92
N ASP A 191 5.87 -17.16 -11.09
CA ASP A 191 5.16 -18.43 -11.33
C ASP A 191 3.63 -18.26 -11.18
N GLY A 192 3.19 -17.20 -10.47
CA GLY A 192 1.79 -16.80 -10.36
C GLY A 192 1.61 -15.50 -9.57
N ILE A 193 0.45 -14.86 -9.71
CA ILE A 193 -0.01 -13.77 -8.85
C ILE A 193 -0.96 -14.33 -7.81
N LEU A 194 -0.76 -13.94 -6.54
CA LEU A 194 -1.63 -14.30 -5.42
C LEU A 194 -2.60 -13.18 -5.10
N ILE A 195 -3.77 -13.55 -4.58
CA ILE A 195 -4.74 -12.65 -3.94
C ILE A 195 -4.91 -13.13 -2.50
N ASN A 196 -4.58 -12.28 -1.53
CA ASN A 196 -4.54 -12.62 -0.09
C ASN A 196 -3.72 -13.88 0.24
N GLY A 197 -2.61 -14.11 -0.49
CA GLY A 197 -1.75 -15.28 -0.29
C GLY A 197 -2.30 -16.60 -0.89
N PHE A 198 -3.48 -16.58 -1.48
CA PHE A 198 -4.10 -17.69 -2.21
C PHE A 198 -3.82 -17.60 -3.72
N GLY A 199 -3.76 -18.74 -4.39
CA GLY A 199 -3.55 -18.84 -5.83
C GLY A 199 -4.83 -18.57 -6.64
N PRO A 200 -4.76 -18.69 -7.99
CA PRO A 200 -5.90 -18.47 -8.85
C PRO A 200 -6.97 -19.57 -8.72
N TYR A 201 -8.23 -19.14 -8.77
CA TYR A 201 -9.36 -20.00 -9.08
C TYR A 201 -9.16 -20.68 -10.45
N ARG A 202 -9.69 -21.90 -10.61
CA ARG A 202 -9.56 -22.70 -11.82
C ARG A 202 -10.53 -22.26 -12.93
N TYR A 203 -10.32 -21.04 -13.44
CA TYR A 203 -11.10 -20.44 -14.53
C TYR A 203 -10.82 -21.07 -15.90
N ASP A 204 -9.65 -21.68 -16.07
CA ASP A 204 -9.23 -22.40 -17.28
C ASP A 204 -8.46 -23.66 -16.85
N GLU A 205 -8.94 -24.83 -17.28
CA GLU A 205 -8.39 -26.14 -16.92
C GLU A 205 -6.99 -26.42 -17.47
N ALA A 206 -6.58 -25.73 -18.54
CA ALA A 206 -5.28 -25.86 -19.20
C ALA A 206 -4.25 -24.84 -18.68
N LEU A 207 -4.68 -23.83 -17.91
CA LEU A 207 -3.81 -22.85 -17.26
C LEU A 207 -3.65 -23.10 -15.76
N VAL A 208 -4.73 -23.47 -15.06
CA VAL A 208 -4.76 -23.61 -13.60
C VAL A 208 -4.93 -25.06 -13.18
N GLN A 209 -4.02 -25.54 -12.33
CA GLN A 209 -4.02 -26.91 -11.83
C GLN A 209 -5.16 -27.14 -10.82
N GLU A 210 -5.65 -28.38 -10.74
CA GLU A 210 -6.62 -28.78 -9.73
C GLU A 210 -6.01 -28.75 -8.31
N GLY A 211 -6.83 -28.47 -7.31
CA GLY A 211 -6.41 -28.47 -5.90
C GLY A 211 -5.72 -27.20 -5.40
N ILE A 212 -5.50 -26.19 -6.26
CA ILE A 212 -5.03 -24.86 -5.82
C ILE A 212 -6.12 -24.17 -4.99
N THR A 213 -5.76 -23.70 -3.79
CA THR A 213 -6.65 -22.92 -2.93
C THR A 213 -6.69 -21.47 -3.38
N TYR A 214 -7.91 -20.94 -3.56
CA TYR A 214 -8.20 -19.59 -4.05
C TYR A 214 -9.01 -18.77 -3.03
N GLN A 215 -8.92 -17.45 -3.12
CA GLN A 215 -9.69 -16.55 -2.25
C GLN A 215 -11.16 -16.46 -2.71
N ILE A 216 -12.08 -16.50 -1.74
CA ILE A 216 -13.50 -16.17 -1.92
C ILE A 216 -13.82 -14.92 -1.07
N ILE A 217 -14.46 -13.93 -1.66
CA ILE A 217 -14.89 -12.67 -1.02
C ILE A 217 -16.41 -12.67 -1.01
N ASN A 218 -17.01 -12.92 0.16
CA ASN A 218 -18.46 -13.00 0.32
C ASN A 218 -19.08 -11.60 0.46
N VAL A 219 -20.14 -11.32 -0.30
CA VAL A 219 -20.81 -10.02 -0.35
C VAL A 219 -22.33 -10.13 -0.44
N GLU A 220 -23.04 -9.12 0.06
CA GLU A 220 -24.49 -8.99 -0.05
C GLU A 220 -24.90 -8.15 -1.28
N PRO A 221 -25.99 -8.50 -2.00
CA PRO A 221 -26.50 -7.73 -3.13
C PRO A 221 -26.92 -6.31 -2.75
N GLY A 222 -26.68 -5.35 -3.66
CA GLY A 222 -27.07 -3.95 -3.50
C GLY A 222 -26.30 -3.17 -2.42
N LYS A 223 -25.33 -3.81 -1.74
CA LYS A 223 -24.44 -3.17 -0.76
C LYS A 223 -23.23 -2.53 -1.42
N THR A 224 -22.57 -1.61 -0.71
CA THR A 224 -21.32 -0.98 -1.17
C THR A 224 -20.19 -1.26 -0.20
N TYR A 225 -19.17 -1.99 -0.66
CA TYR A 225 -17.99 -2.33 0.14
C TYR A 225 -16.79 -1.45 -0.22
N ARG A 226 -15.94 -1.13 0.77
CA ARG A 226 -14.63 -0.50 0.54
C ARG A 226 -13.57 -1.58 0.41
N LEU A 227 -13.04 -1.75 -0.80
CA LEU A 227 -11.94 -2.66 -1.11
C LEU A 227 -10.61 -1.89 -1.03
N ARG A 228 -9.76 -2.26 -0.07
CA ARG A 228 -8.41 -1.72 0.13
C ARG A 228 -7.41 -2.66 -0.53
N VAL A 229 -6.86 -2.24 -1.67
CA VAL A 229 -5.99 -3.06 -2.52
C VAL A 229 -4.55 -2.58 -2.37
N HIS A 230 -3.65 -3.49 -2.01
CA HIS A 230 -2.23 -3.23 -1.78
C HIS A 230 -1.39 -4.12 -2.70
N ASN A 231 -0.49 -3.55 -3.51
CA ASN A 231 0.53 -4.33 -4.20
C ASN A 231 1.76 -4.50 -3.29
N VAL A 232 1.81 -5.65 -2.62
CA VAL A 232 2.85 -6.04 -1.65
C VAL A 232 3.94 -6.92 -2.28
N GLY A 233 3.98 -6.97 -3.61
CA GLY A 233 4.87 -7.77 -4.42
C GLY A 233 6.35 -7.41 -4.32
N ILE A 234 7.16 -7.93 -5.25
CA ILE A 234 8.62 -7.78 -5.28
C ILE A 234 9.16 -7.13 -6.55
N SER A 235 8.47 -7.22 -7.69
CA SER A 235 8.90 -6.54 -8.93
C SER A 235 7.75 -6.15 -9.88
N THR A 236 6.62 -6.85 -9.82
CA THR A 236 5.58 -6.80 -10.86
C THR A 236 4.53 -5.73 -10.59
N SER A 237 4.26 -4.89 -11.60
CA SER A 237 3.08 -4.02 -11.60
C SER A 237 1.83 -4.84 -11.98
N LEU A 238 0.71 -4.65 -11.29
CA LEU A 238 -0.47 -5.50 -11.40
C LEU A 238 -1.71 -4.70 -11.80
N ASN A 239 -2.42 -5.15 -12.82
CA ASN A 239 -3.73 -4.60 -13.16
C ASN A 239 -4.82 -5.31 -12.36
N PHE A 240 -5.48 -4.58 -11.46
CA PHE A 240 -6.60 -5.05 -10.64
C PHE A 240 -7.95 -4.65 -11.25
N ARG A 241 -8.89 -5.59 -11.31
CA ARG A 241 -10.25 -5.38 -11.83
C ARG A 241 -11.24 -6.43 -11.34
N ILE A 242 -12.52 -6.14 -11.45
CA ILE A 242 -13.62 -7.04 -11.06
C ILE A 242 -14.59 -7.16 -12.23
N GLN A 243 -14.96 -8.38 -12.59
CA GLN A 243 -15.86 -8.69 -13.70
C GLN A 243 -17.20 -7.94 -13.52
N ASN A 244 -17.55 -7.10 -14.50
CA ASN A 244 -18.76 -6.28 -14.55
C ASN A 244 -18.94 -5.24 -13.42
N HIS A 245 -17.95 -4.98 -12.57
CA HIS A 245 -18.06 -4.02 -11.47
C HIS A 245 -17.12 -2.82 -11.65
N ASN A 246 -17.64 -1.60 -11.44
CA ASN A 246 -16.84 -0.39 -11.44
C ASN A 246 -16.11 -0.19 -10.11
N LEU A 247 -14.90 0.37 -10.18
CA LEU A 247 -14.06 0.72 -9.04
C LEU A 247 -14.13 2.25 -8.82
N LEU A 248 -14.94 2.72 -7.87
CA LEU A 248 -15.01 4.14 -7.51
C LEU A 248 -13.83 4.49 -6.59
N LEU A 249 -12.77 5.09 -7.13
CA LEU A 249 -11.57 5.46 -6.37
C LEU A 249 -11.89 6.56 -5.34
N VAL A 250 -11.62 6.29 -4.05
CA VAL A 250 -11.90 7.23 -2.95
C VAL A 250 -10.69 7.59 -2.08
N GLU A 251 -9.66 6.75 -2.00
CA GLU A 251 -8.42 7.02 -1.25
C GLU A 251 -7.21 6.33 -1.88
N THR A 252 -6.03 6.93 -1.72
CA THR A 252 -4.73 6.27 -1.97
C THR A 252 -3.70 6.78 -0.98
N GLU A 253 -3.01 5.85 -0.31
CA GLU A 253 -1.88 6.11 0.60
C GLU A 253 -2.11 7.26 1.61
N GLY A 254 -3.33 7.32 2.16
CA GLY A 254 -3.75 8.32 3.16
C GLY A 254 -4.42 9.58 2.64
N SER A 255 -4.53 9.75 1.32
CA SER A 255 -5.17 10.90 0.69
C SER A 255 -6.53 10.57 0.11
N TYR A 256 -7.55 11.33 0.48
CA TYR A 256 -8.86 11.25 -0.18
C TYR A 256 -8.80 11.87 -1.57
N THR A 257 -9.29 11.14 -2.57
CA THR A 257 -9.22 11.52 -3.98
C THR A 257 -10.50 12.21 -4.45
N VAL A 258 -10.39 12.99 -5.54
CA VAL A 258 -11.57 13.31 -6.35
C VAL A 258 -12.13 11.99 -6.86
N GLN A 259 -13.42 11.76 -6.61
CA GLN A 259 -14.03 10.45 -6.82
C GLN A 259 -14.25 10.19 -8.31
N GLN A 260 -13.71 9.09 -8.81
CA GLN A 260 -13.79 8.70 -10.23
C GLN A 260 -13.93 7.18 -10.35
N ASN A 261 -14.83 6.75 -11.24
CA ASN A 261 -14.97 5.34 -11.61
C ASN A 261 -13.87 4.91 -12.58
N TYR A 262 -13.34 3.72 -12.35
CA TYR A 262 -12.45 3.00 -13.26
C TYR A 262 -12.93 1.56 -13.44
N GLU A 263 -12.81 1.00 -14.63
CA GLU A 263 -13.10 -0.43 -14.89
C GLU A 263 -11.96 -1.33 -14.38
N ASN A 264 -10.76 -0.78 -14.24
CA ASN A 264 -9.55 -1.44 -13.77
C ASN A 264 -8.52 -0.39 -13.27
N MET A 265 -7.54 -0.81 -12.47
CA MET A 265 -6.43 0.04 -12.01
C MET A 265 -5.09 -0.69 -12.15
N ASP A 266 -4.10 -0.04 -12.77
CA ASP A 266 -2.69 -0.44 -12.65
C ASP A 266 -2.14 -0.02 -11.28
N ILE A 267 -1.79 -1.01 -10.44
CA ILE A 267 -1.25 -0.83 -9.09
C ILE A 267 0.20 -1.30 -9.08
N HIS A 268 1.12 -0.36 -8.85
CA HIS A 268 2.56 -0.63 -8.87
C HIS A 268 3.07 -1.06 -7.48
N VAL A 269 4.22 -1.74 -7.43
CA VAL A 269 4.77 -2.29 -6.17
C VAL A 269 4.93 -1.20 -5.12
N GLY A 270 4.46 -1.46 -3.90
CA GLY A 270 4.46 -0.50 -2.79
C GLY A 270 3.18 0.33 -2.67
N GLN A 271 2.34 0.40 -3.71
CA GLN A 271 1.15 1.27 -3.73
C GLN A 271 -0.09 0.65 -3.06
N SER A 272 -0.92 1.53 -2.49
CA SER A 272 -2.21 1.20 -1.86
C SER A 272 -3.36 2.08 -2.38
N TYR A 273 -4.52 1.49 -2.65
CA TYR A 273 -5.73 2.18 -3.14
C TYR A 273 -6.99 1.67 -2.44
N SER A 274 -7.95 2.56 -2.15
CA SER A 274 -9.31 2.21 -1.73
C SER A 274 -10.32 2.51 -2.83
N PHE A 275 -11.14 1.51 -3.15
CA PHE A 275 -12.29 1.64 -4.04
C PHE A 275 -13.58 1.38 -3.28
N LEU A 276 -14.61 2.17 -3.53
CA LEU A 276 -15.98 1.74 -3.26
C LEU A 276 -16.46 0.89 -4.44
N VAL A 277 -17.01 -0.28 -4.16
CA VAL A 277 -17.59 -1.18 -5.15
C VAL A 277 -19.00 -1.53 -4.69
N THR A 278 -19.99 -1.21 -5.53
CA THR A 278 -21.40 -1.52 -5.29
C THR A 278 -21.74 -2.86 -5.91
N MET A 279 -22.48 -3.70 -5.20
CA MET A 279 -22.89 -5.04 -5.63
C MET A 279 -24.18 -4.97 -6.45
N ASP A 280 -24.13 -4.24 -7.56
CA ASP A 280 -25.27 -3.87 -8.41
C ASP A 280 -25.55 -4.86 -9.57
N GLN A 281 -24.77 -5.92 -9.68
CA GLN A 281 -24.85 -6.91 -10.75
C GLN A 281 -25.90 -8.02 -10.48
N ASN A 282 -26.04 -8.96 -11.42
CA ASN A 282 -27.01 -10.06 -11.28
C ASN A 282 -26.63 -11.00 -10.13
N ALA A 283 -27.29 -10.79 -9.01
CA ALA A 283 -27.13 -11.53 -7.75
C ALA A 283 -27.41 -13.04 -7.82
N SER A 284 -27.76 -13.60 -8.98
CA SER A 284 -27.89 -15.04 -9.20
C SER A 284 -26.56 -15.72 -9.56
N SER A 285 -25.47 -14.96 -9.67
CA SER A 285 -24.16 -15.42 -10.14
C SER A 285 -23.02 -14.82 -9.33
N ASP A 286 -21.91 -15.55 -9.24
CA ASP A 286 -20.64 -15.05 -8.74
C ASP A 286 -19.82 -14.35 -9.84
N TYR A 287 -18.82 -13.57 -9.45
CA TYR A 287 -18.01 -12.75 -10.36
C TYR A 287 -16.50 -12.94 -10.13
N TYR A 288 -15.69 -12.81 -11.18
CA TYR A 288 -14.23 -12.87 -11.05
C TYR A 288 -13.61 -11.55 -10.54
N ILE A 289 -12.78 -11.64 -9.50
CA ILE A 289 -11.78 -10.61 -9.13
C ILE A 289 -10.46 -11.03 -9.78
N VAL A 290 -9.80 -10.13 -10.52
CA VAL A 290 -8.60 -10.46 -11.29
C VAL A 290 -7.46 -9.49 -10.98
N ALA A 291 -6.26 -10.04 -10.75
CA ALA A 291 -5.00 -9.32 -10.69
C ALA A 291 -4.01 -9.93 -11.69
N SER A 292 -3.72 -9.24 -12.79
CA SER A 292 -2.83 -9.74 -13.86
C SER A 292 -1.54 -8.91 -13.99
N PRO A 293 -0.39 -9.52 -14.34
CA PRO A 293 0.85 -8.80 -14.61
C PRO A 293 0.71 -7.69 -15.66
N ARG A 294 1.57 -6.68 -15.57
CA ARG A 294 1.74 -5.58 -16.52
C ARG A 294 3.24 -5.31 -16.71
N TYR A 295 3.63 -4.86 -17.90
CA TYR A 295 5.02 -4.53 -18.25
C TYR A 295 6.00 -5.73 -18.20
N VAL A 296 5.50 -6.95 -18.39
CA VAL A 296 6.31 -8.18 -18.40
C VAL A 296 6.60 -8.63 -19.84
N ASN A 297 7.86 -8.64 -20.24
CA ASN A 297 8.27 -8.94 -21.62
C ASN A 297 8.31 -10.46 -21.95
N SER A 298 7.19 -11.15 -21.76
CA SER A 298 7.04 -12.59 -22.08
C SER A 298 5.57 -12.99 -22.17
N SER A 299 5.17 -13.70 -23.23
CA SER A 299 3.79 -14.23 -23.39
C SER A 299 3.35 -15.17 -22.27
N ALA A 300 4.29 -15.68 -21.46
CA ALA A 300 4.00 -16.44 -20.25
C ALA A 300 3.24 -15.62 -19.17
N TRP A 301 3.30 -14.28 -19.18
CA TRP A 301 2.63 -13.44 -18.18
C TRP A 301 1.11 -13.69 -18.12
N THR A 302 0.51 -14.04 -19.27
CA THR A 302 -0.92 -14.37 -19.41
C THR A 302 -1.35 -15.56 -18.55
N LYS A 303 -0.41 -16.46 -18.20
CA LYS A 303 -0.66 -17.66 -17.39
C LYS A 303 -0.52 -17.42 -15.88
N ALA A 304 0.07 -16.30 -15.48
CA ALA A 304 0.33 -15.98 -14.08
C ALA A 304 -0.84 -15.24 -13.40
N ALA A 305 -1.94 -14.92 -14.11
CA ALA A 305 -3.03 -14.11 -13.58
C ALA A 305 -3.67 -14.70 -12.32
N GLY A 306 -3.71 -13.91 -11.25
CA GLY A 306 -4.37 -14.25 -9.99
C GLY A 306 -5.87 -13.98 -10.10
N VAL A 307 -6.68 -14.97 -9.73
CA VAL A 307 -8.15 -14.90 -9.84
C VAL A 307 -8.79 -15.35 -8.53
N ALA A 308 -9.69 -14.53 -8.00
CA ALA A 308 -10.49 -14.82 -6.81
C ALA A 308 -11.98 -14.70 -7.15
N ILE A 309 -12.84 -15.26 -6.31
CA ILE A 309 -14.30 -15.24 -6.49
C ILE A 309 -14.91 -14.15 -5.62
N LEU A 310 -15.69 -13.26 -6.23
CA LEU A 310 -16.64 -12.39 -5.54
C LEU A 310 -17.98 -13.14 -5.47
N HIS A 311 -18.29 -13.68 -4.29
CA HIS A 311 -19.45 -14.54 -4.06
C HIS A 311 -20.63 -13.75 -3.54
N TYR A 312 -21.73 -13.74 -4.29
CA TYR A 312 -22.98 -13.07 -3.88
C TYR A 312 -23.80 -14.01 -2.99
N SER A 313 -24.30 -13.52 -1.85
CA SER A 313 -24.93 -14.34 -0.80
C SER A 313 -26.22 -15.11 -1.20
N ASN A 314 -26.79 -14.83 -2.36
CA ASN A 314 -27.94 -15.51 -2.97
C ASN A 314 -27.61 -16.11 -4.36
N SER A 315 -26.34 -16.19 -4.72
CA SER A 315 -25.85 -16.77 -5.97
C SER A 315 -26.26 -18.23 -6.13
N GLN A 316 -26.56 -18.64 -7.36
CA GLN A 316 -27.05 -19.98 -7.70
C GLN A 316 -26.05 -20.78 -8.55
N GLY A 317 -24.87 -20.22 -8.84
CA GLY A 317 -23.84 -20.87 -9.64
C GLY A 317 -22.51 -20.11 -9.64
N PRO A 318 -21.40 -20.80 -9.96
CA PRO A 318 -20.06 -20.22 -9.94
C PRO A 318 -19.89 -19.12 -10.98
N ALA A 319 -18.82 -18.32 -10.83
CA ALA A 319 -18.42 -17.33 -11.81
C ALA A 319 -18.18 -17.97 -13.18
N SER A 320 -18.56 -17.27 -14.24
CA SER A 320 -18.62 -17.81 -15.60
C SER A 320 -18.36 -16.74 -16.66
N GLY A 321 -18.26 -17.16 -17.93
CA GLY A 321 -17.76 -16.32 -19.02
C GLY A 321 -16.23 -16.15 -18.97
N SER A 322 -15.70 -15.26 -19.81
CA SER A 322 -14.29 -14.90 -19.79
C SER A 322 -13.95 -14.03 -18.58
N LEU A 323 -12.66 -14.04 -18.18
CA LEU A 323 -12.13 -12.98 -17.33
C LEU A 323 -12.32 -11.63 -18.03
N PRO A 324 -12.49 -10.52 -17.29
CA PRO A 324 -12.41 -9.18 -17.86
C PRO A 324 -11.02 -8.94 -18.47
N ASP A 325 -10.96 -8.26 -19.62
CA ASP A 325 -9.71 -7.95 -20.30
C ASP A 325 -8.84 -6.95 -19.51
N PRO A 326 -7.49 -7.07 -19.55
CA PRO A 326 -6.59 -6.03 -19.07
C PRO A 326 -6.53 -4.87 -20.09
N PRO A 327 -6.00 -3.69 -19.71
CA PRO A 327 -5.78 -2.60 -20.64
C PRO A 327 -4.86 -3.00 -21.78
N ASN A 328 -5.13 -2.45 -22.98
CA ASN A 328 -4.33 -2.67 -24.17
C ASN A 328 -2.83 -2.42 -23.92
N GLU A 329 -1.99 -3.45 -24.08
CA GLU A 329 -0.53 -3.33 -23.90
C GLU A 329 0.15 -2.45 -24.97
N GLN A 330 -0.50 -2.20 -26.10
CA GLN A 330 -0.02 -1.27 -27.12
C GLN A 330 -0.31 0.21 -26.77
N ASP A 331 -1.21 0.50 -25.81
CA ASP A 331 -1.34 1.84 -25.24
C ASP A 331 -0.31 2.04 -24.12
N THR A 332 0.88 2.48 -24.52
CA THR A 332 1.97 2.82 -23.59
C THR A 332 1.67 4.02 -22.70
N TYR A 333 0.63 4.81 -23.01
CA TYR A 333 0.23 5.99 -22.24
C TYR A 333 -0.90 5.71 -21.25
N PHE A 334 -1.62 4.59 -21.35
CA PHE A 334 -2.76 4.25 -20.49
C PHE A 334 -2.48 4.50 -18.99
N SER A 335 -1.45 3.83 -18.46
CA SER A 335 -1.11 3.87 -17.03
C SER A 335 -0.59 5.23 -16.57
N MET A 336 0.17 5.91 -17.43
CA MET A 336 0.63 7.29 -17.22
C MET A 336 -0.57 8.26 -17.13
N ASN A 337 -1.57 8.10 -17.99
CA ASN A 337 -2.76 8.94 -17.99
C ASN A 337 -3.73 8.60 -16.84
N GLN A 338 -3.84 7.33 -16.45
CA GLN A 338 -4.53 6.89 -15.24
C GLN A 338 -3.87 7.47 -13.98
N ALA A 339 -2.53 7.49 -13.90
CA ALA A 339 -1.82 8.13 -12.79
C ALA A 339 -2.06 9.65 -12.75
N ARG A 340 -2.09 10.31 -13.92
CA ARG A 340 -2.38 11.76 -14.06
C ARG A 340 -3.83 12.14 -13.73
N SER A 341 -4.81 11.22 -13.85
CA SER A 341 -6.21 11.48 -13.53
C SER A 341 -6.52 11.40 -12.03
N ILE A 342 -5.61 10.86 -11.21
CA ILE A 342 -5.78 10.82 -9.76
C ILE A 342 -5.49 12.20 -9.16
N ARG A 343 -6.54 12.86 -8.66
CA ARG A 343 -6.47 14.21 -8.07
C ARG A 343 -6.82 14.19 -6.58
N TRP A 344 -6.24 15.10 -5.82
CA TRP A 344 -6.50 15.27 -4.40
C TRP A 344 -7.85 15.96 -4.16
N ASN A 345 -8.67 15.45 -3.24
CA ASN A 345 -9.92 16.09 -2.87
C ASN A 345 -9.65 17.30 -1.96
N VAL A 346 -9.29 18.42 -2.56
CA VAL A 346 -8.85 19.64 -1.86
C VAL A 346 -9.88 20.22 -0.89
N SER A 347 -11.17 19.88 -0.99
CA SER A 347 -12.23 20.32 -0.07
C SER A 347 -12.57 19.31 1.03
N ALA A 348 -12.18 18.03 0.91
CA ALA A 348 -12.42 17.02 1.93
C ALA A 348 -11.55 17.25 3.18
N GLY A 349 -12.11 16.99 4.37
CA GLY A 349 -11.33 16.79 5.59
C GLY A 349 -10.67 15.41 5.61
N ALA A 350 -9.58 15.28 6.38
CA ALA A 350 -8.81 14.03 6.52
C ALA A 350 -8.80 13.59 7.99
N ALA A 351 -7.62 13.43 8.62
CA ALA A 351 -7.48 13.22 10.07
C ALA A 351 -8.00 14.39 10.95
N ARG A 352 -8.34 15.53 10.32
CA ARG A 352 -8.89 16.74 10.94
C ARG A 352 -9.99 17.32 10.03
N PRO A 353 -10.97 18.10 10.56
CA PRO A 353 -11.99 18.75 9.73
C PRO A 353 -11.46 19.79 8.73
N ASN A 354 -10.21 20.25 8.89
CA ASN A 354 -9.57 21.17 7.95
C ASN A 354 -9.45 20.52 6.56
N PRO A 355 -9.83 21.22 5.47
CA PRO A 355 -9.70 20.68 4.12
C PRO A 355 -8.25 20.32 3.77
N GLN A 356 -8.05 19.20 3.06
CA GLN A 356 -6.75 18.73 2.57
C GLN A 356 -6.00 19.86 1.81
N GLY A 357 -6.69 20.55 0.91
CA GLY A 357 -6.15 21.66 0.12
C GLY A 357 -5.95 22.97 0.88
N SER A 358 -5.96 22.96 2.22
CA SER A 358 -5.49 24.09 3.04
C SER A 358 -3.97 24.27 2.96
N PHE A 359 -3.22 23.19 2.74
CA PHE A 359 -1.78 23.24 2.51
C PHE A 359 -1.47 23.61 1.04
N LYS A 360 -1.09 24.87 0.79
CA LYS A 360 -0.84 25.42 -0.55
C LYS A 360 0.57 25.10 -1.08
N TYR A 361 0.85 23.81 -1.24
CA TYR A 361 2.17 23.29 -1.64
C TYR A 361 2.73 23.93 -2.94
N GLY A 362 1.86 24.30 -3.90
CA GLY A 362 2.28 24.87 -5.19
C GLY A 362 2.88 26.28 -5.11
N ASP A 363 2.53 27.02 -4.05
CA ASP A 363 2.94 28.41 -3.79
C ASP A 363 4.22 28.47 -2.93
N ILE A 364 4.68 27.34 -2.39
CA ILE A 364 5.90 27.26 -1.56
C ILE A 364 7.14 27.28 -2.46
N THR A 365 8.10 28.15 -2.13
CA THR A 365 9.40 28.22 -2.80
C THR A 365 10.21 26.95 -2.52
N VAL A 366 10.58 26.23 -3.58
CA VAL A 366 11.48 25.07 -3.51
C VAL A 366 12.87 25.53 -3.03
N THR A 367 13.39 24.90 -1.97
CA THR A 367 14.73 25.16 -1.42
C THR A 367 15.81 24.33 -2.09
N ASP A 368 15.47 23.07 -2.43
CA ASP A 368 16.41 22.03 -2.82
C ASP A 368 15.87 21.26 -4.04
N VAL A 369 16.71 20.97 -5.04
CA VAL A 369 16.30 20.25 -6.27
C VAL A 369 17.24 19.07 -6.52
N TYR A 370 16.68 17.86 -6.54
CA TYR A 370 17.39 16.61 -6.80
C TYR A 370 16.83 15.93 -8.06
N VAL A 371 17.64 15.81 -9.12
CA VAL A 371 17.37 14.91 -10.24
C VAL A 371 18.02 13.57 -9.93
N ILE A 372 17.22 12.56 -9.63
CA ILE A 372 17.64 11.21 -9.27
C ILE A 372 17.44 10.28 -10.47
N LEU A 373 18.54 9.80 -11.05
CA LEU A 373 18.52 8.87 -12.19
C LEU A 373 18.95 7.48 -11.75
N ASN A 374 18.13 6.48 -12.04
CA ASN A 374 18.49 5.06 -11.97
C ASN A 374 18.89 4.49 -13.33
N ARG A 375 19.51 3.31 -13.30
CA ARG A 375 20.01 2.56 -14.45
C ARG A 375 19.74 1.06 -14.25
N PRO A 376 19.80 0.25 -15.33
CA PRO A 376 19.89 -1.20 -15.20
C PRO A 376 21.07 -1.61 -14.33
N ALA A 377 21.04 -2.83 -13.80
CA ALA A 377 22.12 -3.36 -12.97
C ALA A 377 23.48 -3.34 -13.71
N GLU A 378 24.53 -2.90 -13.01
CA GLU A 378 25.89 -2.73 -13.51
C GLU A 378 26.90 -3.37 -12.54
N LEU A 379 28.08 -3.78 -13.05
CA LEU A 379 29.13 -4.39 -12.22
C LEU A 379 29.97 -3.33 -11.52
N ILE A 380 29.92 -3.29 -10.18
CA ILE A 380 30.73 -2.43 -9.32
C ILE A 380 31.61 -3.32 -8.44
N ASP A 381 32.93 -3.14 -8.53
CA ASP A 381 33.96 -3.97 -7.88
C ASP A 381 33.72 -5.49 -7.99
N GLY A 382 33.24 -5.93 -9.17
CA GLY A 382 32.97 -7.35 -9.46
C GLY A 382 31.65 -7.90 -8.91
N LYS A 383 30.76 -7.04 -8.38
CA LYS A 383 29.42 -7.43 -7.93
C LYS A 383 28.35 -6.68 -8.72
N TRP A 384 27.26 -7.36 -9.06
CA TRP A 384 26.09 -6.70 -9.66
C TRP A 384 25.45 -5.76 -8.67
N ARG A 385 25.09 -4.57 -9.14
CA ARG A 385 24.56 -3.47 -8.34
C ARG A 385 23.66 -2.56 -9.16
N THR A 386 22.76 -1.89 -8.47
CA THR A 386 21.91 -0.82 -8.99
C THR A 386 22.34 0.49 -8.33
N THR A 387 22.09 1.62 -9.01
CA THR A 387 22.56 2.93 -8.55
C THR A 387 21.50 4.02 -8.68
N LEU A 388 21.60 5.01 -7.78
CA LEU A 388 20.96 6.31 -7.89
C LEU A 388 22.06 7.37 -8.07
N ASN A 389 22.02 8.11 -9.17
CA ASN A 389 23.06 9.08 -9.57
C ASN A 389 24.51 8.52 -9.56
N GLY A 390 24.67 7.22 -9.81
CA GLY A 390 25.97 6.52 -9.78
C GLY A 390 26.51 6.21 -8.38
N ILE A 391 25.67 6.29 -7.33
CA ILE A 391 25.92 5.69 -6.02
C ILE A 391 25.08 4.41 -5.93
N SER A 392 25.73 3.28 -5.63
CA SER A 392 25.07 2.12 -5.04
C SER A 392 25.18 2.26 -3.53
N TYR A 393 24.05 2.34 -2.82
CA TYR A 393 24.09 2.49 -1.38
C TYR A 393 24.58 1.21 -0.71
N LEU A 394 25.50 1.38 0.24
CA LEU A 394 25.99 0.31 1.09
C LEU A 394 25.52 0.54 2.53
N PRO A 395 24.63 -0.30 3.09
CA PRO A 395 24.22 -0.19 4.49
C PRO A 395 25.43 -0.43 5.42
N PRO A 396 25.78 0.53 6.29
CA PRO A 396 26.90 0.39 7.21
C PRO A 396 26.57 -0.61 8.34
N PRO A 397 27.57 -1.33 8.90
CA PRO A 397 27.34 -2.23 10.04
C PRO A 397 26.84 -1.55 11.32
N THR A 398 26.91 -0.21 11.38
CA THR A 398 26.34 0.62 12.45
C THR A 398 25.30 1.55 11.81
N PRO A 399 24.00 1.43 12.12
CA PRO A 399 22.96 2.27 11.54
C PRO A 399 23.25 3.76 11.64
N LEU A 400 22.78 4.52 10.65
CA LEU A 400 23.00 5.96 10.48
C LEU A 400 22.50 6.74 11.70
N MET A 401 21.30 6.40 12.20
CA MET A 401 20.70 7.00 13.40
C MET A 401 21.57 6.80 14.65
N LEU A 402 22.14 5.60 14.84
CA LEU A 402 23.06 5.32 15.95
C LEU A 402 24.41 6.04 15.75
N ALA A 403 24.95 6.07 14.54
CA ALA A 403 26.17 6.78 14.23
C ALA A 403 26.05 8.29 14.48
N GLN A 404 24.93 8.90 14.08
CA GLN A 404 24.59 10.30 14.37
C GLN A 404 24.46 10.52 15.88
N LYS A 405 23.67 9.70 16.58
CA LYS A 405 23.41 9.86 18.03
C LYS A 405 24.66 9.75 18.91
N TYR A 406 25.66 8.98 18.47
CA TYR A 406 26.94 8.80 19.16
C TYR A 406 28.10 9.59 18.51
N ASN A 407 27.83 10.47 17.53
CA ASN A 407 28.82 11.28 16.80
C ASN A 407 29.98 10.46 16.19
N ILE A 408 29.68 9.27 15.66
CA ILE A 408 30.67 8.35 15.09
C ILE A 408 31.06 8.83 13.68
N SER A 409 32.26 9.36 13.54
CA SER A 409 32.79 9.83 12.25
C SER A 409 33.08 8.67 11.28
N GLY A 410 33.00 8.97 9.98
CA GLY A 410 33.36 8.04 8.91
C GLY A 410 32.32 6.97 8.55
N VAL A 411 31.20 6.87 9.28
CA VAL A 411 30.13 5.90 8.97
C VAL A 411 29.34 6.30 7.71
N TYR A 412 29.12 7.60 7.51
CA TYR A 412 28.38 8.13 6.36
C TYR A 412 28.89 9.52 5.94
N LYS A 413 28.40 10.03 4.80
CA LYS A 413 28.70 11.36 4.26
C LYS A 413 27.41 12.09 3.87
N LEU A 414 27.41 13.41 3.95
CA LEU A 414 26.33 14.29 3.47
C LEU A 414 26.67 14.88 2.08
N ASP A 415 27.07 14.03 1.14
CA ASP A 415 27.61 14.40 -0.18
C ASP A 415 26.86 13.77 -1.37
N PHE A 416 25.60 13.35 -1.18
CA PHE A 416 24.85 12.70 -2.26
C PHE A 416 24.60 13.69 -3.41
N PRO A 417 24.96 13.33 -4.66
CA PRO A 417 24.92 14.28 -5.76
C PRO A 417 23.48 14.59 -6.19
N ASN A 418 23.14 15.88 -6.22
CA ASN A 418 21.81 16.36 -6.59
C ASN A 418 21.46 16.21 -8.08
N ARG A 419 22.41 15.84 -8.93
CA ARG A 419 22.21 15.47 -10.34
C ARG A 419 23.17 14.34 -10.73
N PRO A 420 22.88 13.57 -11.80
CA PRO A 420 23.78 12.52 -12.27
C PRO A 420 25.15 13.10 -12.66
N MET A 421 26.23 12.55 -12.10
CA MET A 421 27.59 13.04 -12.37
C MET A 421 28.32 12.16 -13.38
N ASN A 422 29.16 12.78 -14.22
CA ASN A 422 30.00 12.07 -15.20
C ASN A 422 31.23 11.43 -14.52
N ARG A 423 30.99 10.39 -13.73
CA ARG A 423 31.98 9.54 -13.07
C ARG A 423 31.58 8.06 -13.18
N PRO A 424 32.52 7.10 -13.03
CA PRO A 424 32.18 5.71 -12.82
C PRO A 424 31.24 5.53 -11.60
N PRO A 425 30.30 4.57 -11.65
CA PRO A 425 29.52 4.15 -10.50
C PRO A 425 30.41 3.68 -9.34
N LYS A 426 29.96 3.84 -8.09
CA LYS A 426 30.68 3.33 -6.91
C LYS A 426 29.75 2.95 -5.76
N PHE A 427 30.28 2.19 -4.82
CA PHE A 427 29.73 2.10 -3.46
C PHE A 427 29.93 3.41 -2.70
N ASP A 428 28.90 3.85 -1.97
CA ASP A 428 29.08 4.76 -0.85
C ASP A 428 27.91 4.70 0.15
N THR A 429 28.15 5.19 1.36
CA THR A 429 27.11 5.49 2.36
C THR A 429 26.91 7.01 2.36
N SER A 430 26.40 7.51 1.23
CA SER A 430 26.26 8.92 0.89
C SER A 430 24.79 9.33 0.97
N LEU A 431 24.49 10.38 1.75
CA LEU A 431 23.16 10.82 2.13
C LEU A 431 22.81 12.18 1.51
N ILE A 432 21.52 12.39 1.27
CA ILE A 432 20.93 13.69 0.98
C ILE A 432 20.97 14.51 2.27
N ASN A 433 21.53 15.72 2.19
CA ASN A 433 21.44 16.71 3.27
C ASN A 433 20.12 17.47 3.12
N GLY A 434 19.15 17.23 4.00
CA GLY A 434 17.82 17.80 3.92
C GLY A 434 17.66 19.02 4.84
N THR A 435 17.30 20.16 4.25
CA THR A 435 17.01 21.40 4.99
C THR A 435 15.73 21.23 5.83
N PHE A 436 15.82 21.27 7.17
CA PHE A 436 14.62 21.20 8.03
C PHE A 436 13.67 22.37 7.77
N LYS A 437 12.36 22.08 7.69
CA LYS A 437 11.30 22.98 7.17
C LYS A 437 11.53 23.49 5.74
N GLY A 438 12.49 22.92 5.01
CA GLY A 438 12.70 23.15 3.59
C GLY A 438 11.63 22.47 2.73
N PHE A 439 11.66 22.75 1.42
CA PHE A 439 10.71 22.23 0.47
C PHE A 439 11.46 21.70 -0.75
N MET A 440 11.55 20.38 -0.86
CA MET A 440 12.44 19.71 -1.82
C MET A 440 11.67 19.26 -3.06
N GLU A 441 12.20 19.54 -4.24
CA GLU A 441 11.78 18.94 -5.50
C GLU A 441 12.66 17.74 -5.81
N ILE A 442 12.05 16.56 -5.94
CA ILE A 442 12.74 15.34 -6.37
C ILE A 442 12.16 14.91 -7.72
N ILE A 443 13.03 14.78 -8.72
CA ILE A 443 12.70 14.32 -10.06
C ILE A 443 13.37 12.96 -10.27
N PHE A 444 12.57 11.90 -10.28
CA PHE A 444 13.03 10.58 -10.68
C PHE A 444 13.08 10.49 -12.20
N GLN A 445 14.19 10.02 -12.75
CA GLN A 445 14.38 9.78 -14.18
C GLN A 445 14.76 8.30 -14.37
N ASN A 446 13.84 7.52 -14.93
CA ASN A 446 14.08 6.09 -15.13
C ASN A 446 14.76 5.84 -16.49
N ASN A 447 16.03 5.43 -16.43
CA ASN A 447 16.83 5.02 -17.59
C ASN A 447 17.04 3.49 -17.61
N ASP A 448 16.24 2.73 -16.86
CA ASP A 448 16.15 1.27 -16.89
C ASP A 448 15.00 0.82 -17.82
N THR A 449 14.96 -0.48 -18.12
CA THR A 449 13.98 -1.14 -19.00
C THR A 449 12.69 -1.56 -18.29
N THR A 450 12.68 -1.50 -16.95
CA THR A 450 11.58 -1.94 -16.09
C THR A 450 10.91 -0.74 -15.38
N VAL A 451 9.62 -0.86 -15.02
CA VAL A 451 8.95 0.15 -14.19
C VAL A 451 9.55 0.10 -12.79
N GLN A 452 10.22 1.19 -12.38
CA GLN A 452 10.61 1.37 -10.99
C GLN A 452 9.49 2.06 -10.22
N SER A 453 9.29 1.69 -8.96
CA SER A 453 8.46 2.44 -8.01
C SER A 453 9.33 2.93 -6.86
N TYR A 454 9.15 4.17 -6.42
CA TYR A 454 9.93 4.77 -5.34
C TYR A 454 9.06 5.04 -4.12
N HIS A 455 9.54 4.62 -2.94
CA HIS A 455 8.92 4.90 -1.64
C HIS A 455 9.81 5.82 -0.81
N MET A 456 9.18 6.70 -0.03
CA MET A 456 9.85 7.60 0.90
C MET A 456 9.31 7.42 2.32
N ASP A 457 10.11 6.78 3.18
CA ASP A 457 9.78 6.60 4.60
C ASP A 457 9.65 7.97 5.30
N GLY A 458 8.83 8.04 6.35
CA GLY A 458 8.65 9.25 7.15
C GLY A 458 7.81 10.37 6.50
N TYR A 459 7.51 10.32 5.20
CA TYR A 459 6.87 11.43 4.48
C TYR A 459 5.66 11.01 3.63
N ALA A 460 4.84 12.00 3.30
CA ALA A 460 4.04 11.99 2.08
C ALA A 460 4.48 13.17 1.22
N PHE A 461 4.48 12.98 -0.09
CA PHE A 461 4.91 13.95 -1.10
C PHE A 461 3.81 14.22 -2.12
N PHE A 462 3.80 15.42 -2.69
CA PHE A 462 2.85 15.82 -3.72
C PHE A 462 3.36 15.37 -5.08
N VAL A 463 2.60 14.53 -5.79
CA VAL A 463 2.91 14.15 -7.17
C VAL A 463 2.52 15.30 -8.10
N VAL A 464 3.51 16.01 -8.65
CA VAL A 464 3.28 17.25 -9.40
C VAL A 464 3.41 17.09 -10.90
N GLY A 465 4.23 16.17 -11.41
CA GLY A 465 4.37 15.97 -12.85
C GLY A 465 4.93 14.61 -13.19
N MET A 466 4.62 14.12 -14.38
CA MET A 466 5.21 12.92 -14.96
C MET A 466 5.03 12.96 -16.48
N ASP A 467 6.02 12.52 -17.24
CA ASP A 467 5.91 12.34 -18.69
C ASP A 467 6.99 11.40 -19.24
N PHE A 468 6.80 10.93 -20.47
CA PHE A 468 7.84 10.18 -21.19
C PHE A 468 8.99 11.10 -21.66
N GLY A 469 10.16 10.49 -21.87
CA GLY A 469 11.37 11.17 -22.28
C GLY A 469 12.23 11.66 -21.11
N VAL A 470 13.06 12.66 -21.38
CA VAL A 470 14.01 13.23 -20.41
C VAL A 470 13.44 14.51 -19.81
N TRP A 471 13.45 14.61 -18.48
CA TRP A 471 13.01 15.82 -17.78
C TRP A 471 13.91 17.02 -18.11
N THR A 472 13.30 18.20 -18.19
CA THR A 472 14.01 19.47 -18.37
C THR A 472 13.44 20.53 -17.43
N GLU A 473 14.17 21.63 -17.21
CA GLU A 473 13.66 22.73 -16.38
C GLU A 473 12.31 23.29 -16.92
N ASN A 474 12.07 23.19 -18.23
CA ASN A 474 10.81 23.57 -18.90
C ASN A 474 9.63 22.65 -18.54
N SER A 475 9.89 21.39 -18.14
CA SER A 475 8.86 20.43 -17.76
C SER A 475 8.03 20.92 -16.56
N ARG A 476 8.54 21.86 -15.76
CA ARG A 476 7.75 22.52 -14.69
C ARG A 476 6.53 23.29 -15.20
N GLY A 477 6.48 23.64 -16.49
CA GLY A 477 5.29 24.22 -17.13
C GLY A 477 4.09 23.27 -17.18
N THR A 478 4.28 21.96 -16.97
CA THR A 478 3.21 20.95 -16.92
C THR A 478 2.81 20.57 -15.49
N TYR A 479 3.42 21.15 -14.45
CA TYR A 479 3.22 20.69 -13.08
C TYR A 479 1.84 21.04 -12.53
N ASN A 480 1.17 20.05 -11.96
CA ASN A 480 0.03 20.25 -11.09
C ASN A 480 0.47 20.82 -9.75
N LYS A 481 0.18 22.11 -9.54
CA LYS A 481 0.48 22.87 -8.32
C LYS A 481 -0.73 23.12 -7.41
N TRP A 482 -1.88 22.49 -7.69
CA TRP A 482 -3.13 22.77 -6.97
C TRP A 482 -3.67 21.56 -6.19
N ASP A 483 -3.84 20.43 -6.86
CA ASP A 483 -4.54 19.23 -6.38
C ASP A 483 -3.80 17.94 -6.76
N GLY A 484 -2.47 18.02 -6.83
CA GLY A 484 -1.60 16.85 -6.96
C GLY A 484 -1.74 15.97 -5.72
N VAL A 485 -1.96 14.68 -5.90
CA VAL A 485 -2.22 13.77 -4.79
C VAL A 485 -0.99 13.64 -3.89
N ALA A 486 -1.20 13.81 -2.58
CA ALA A 486 -0.18 13.58 -1.56
C ALA A 486 -0.11 12.08 -1.23
N ARG A 487 1.05 11.45 -1.35
CA ARG A 487 1.19 9.99 -1.16
C ARG A 487 2.65 9.59 -0.89
N CYS A 488 2.92 8.32 -0.58
CA CYS A 488 4.25 7.84 -0.20
C CYS A 488 4.95 6.95 -1.22
N THR A 489 4.24 6.38 -2.22
CA THR A 489 4.86 5.55 -3.27
C THR A 489 4.47 5.99 -4.69
N ILE A 490 5.44 6.14 -5.59
CA ILE A 490 5.21 6.62 -6.96
C ILE A 490 5.99 5.85 -8.03
N GLN A 491 5.35 5.53 -9.14
CA GLN A 491 5.95 4.83 -10.27
C GLN A 491 6.69 5.76 -11.24
N VAL A 492 7.66 5.20 -11.96
CA VAL A 492 8.40 5.85 -13.03
C VAL A 492 8.61 4.84 -14.17
N PHE A 493 7.96 5.09 -15.30
CA PHE A 493 7.98 4.17 -16.44
C PHE A 493 9.35 4.15 -17.16
N PRO A 494 9.72 3.08 -17.88
CA PRO A 494 10.95 3.02 -18.67
C PRO A 494 11.09 4.21 -19.62
N GLY A 495 12.23 4.90 -19.59
CA GLY A 495 12.47 6.08 -20.42
C GLY A 495 11.57 7.28 -20.10
N ALA A 496 11.03 7.37 -18.88
CA ALA A 496 10.16 8.44 -18.41
C ALA A 496 10.70 9.11 -17.13
N TRP A 497 10.04 10.19 -16.72
CA TRP A 497 10.31 10.90 -15.47
C TRP A 497 9.04 11.13 -14.65
N THR A 498 9.22 11.25 -13.34
CA THR A 498 8.17 11.66 -12.38
C THR A 498 8.77 12.63 -11.37
N ALA A 499 8.09 13.76 -11.13
CA ALA A 499 8.50 14.82 -10.22
C ALA A 499 7.54 14.92 -9.03
N ILE A 500 8.12 15.02 -7.83
CA ILE A 500 7.42 15.16 -6.56
C ILE A 500 7.92 16.39 -5.78
N LEU A 501 7.07 16.94 -4.90
CA LEU A 501 7.44 17.98 -3.94
C LEU A 501 7.25 17.47 -2.50
N VAL A 502 8.25 17.66 -1.65
CA VAL A 502 8.30 17.14 -0.26
C VAL A 502 8.50 18.29 0.73
N SER A 503 7.70 18.35 1.77
CA SER A 503 7.91 19.26 2.92
C SER A 503 8.77 18.58 3.97
N LEU A 504 9.90 19.17 4.34
CA LEU A 504 10.90 18.56 5.22
C LEU A 504 10.69 18.91 6.70
N ASP A 505 9.47 18.71 7.19
CA ASP A 505 9.04 19.03 8.57
C ASP A 505 9.31 17.90 9.59
N ASN A 506 9.57 16.68 9.11
CA ASN A 506 9.82 15.50 9.95
C ASN A 506 11.32 15.27 10.20
N ALA A 507 11.87 15.79 11.31
CA ALA A 507 13.29 15.58 11.64
C ALA A 507 13.64 14.10 11.88
N GLY A 508 14.82 13.69 11.42
CA GLY A 508 15.29 12.29 11.47
C GLY A 508 16.24 11.92 10.33
N ILE A 509 16.52 10.63 10.19
CA ILE A 509 17.12 10.03 8.99
C ILE A 509 16.09 9.09 8.39
N TRP A 510 15.76 9.32 7.11
CA TRP A 510 14.65 8.67 6.41
C TRP A 510 15.11 8.03 5.10
N ASN A 511 14.51 6.91 4.71
CA ASN A 511 14.87 6.17 3.51
C ASN A 511 14.08 6.64 2.28
N LEU A 512 14.75 6.71 1.13
CA LEU A 512 14.17 6.86 -0.19
C LEU A 512 14.70 5.71 -1.07
N ARG A 513 13.85 4.75 -1.39
CA ARG A 513 14.21 3.47 -2.02
C ARG A 513 13.40 3.17 -3.26
N ALA A 514 13.92 2.32 -4.13
CA ALA A 514 13.09 1.53 -5.02
C ALA A 514 12.28 0.49 -4.21
N GLU A 515 11.02 0.28 -4.58
CA GLU A 515 10.16 -0.78 -4.04
C GLU A 515 10.31 -2.10 -4.81
N ASN A 516 10.94 -2.06 -5.98
CA ASN A 516 11.42 -3.26 -6.68
C ASN A 516 12.53 -3.90 -5.82
N LEU A 517 12.25 -5.06 -5.23
CA LEU A 517 13.06 -5.67 -4.16
C LEU A 517 14.46 -6.07 -4.62
N ASN A 518 14.60 -6.47 -5.89
CA ASN A 518 15.90 -6.69 -6.53
C ASN A 518 16.69 -5.37 -6.63
N SER A 519 16.05 -4.29 -7.10
CA SER A 519 16.66 -2.96 -7.17
C SER A 519 17.11 -2.46 -5.80
N TRP A 520 16.27 -2.59 -4.77
CA TRP A 520 16.60 -2.17 -3.40
C TRP A 520 17.76 -2.98 -2.83
N TYR A 521 17.69 -4.32 -2.87
CA TYR A 521 18.73 -5.21 -2.36
C TYR A 521 20.10 -4.99 -3.05
N LEU A 522 20.07 -4.65 -4.35
CA LEU A 522 21.26 -4.29 -5.12
C LEU A 522 21.77 -2.85 -4.88
N GLY A 523 21.13 -2.05 -4.02
CA GLY A 523 21.60 -0.75 -3.56
C GLY A 523 20.93 0.47 -4.20
N GLN A 524 19.74 0.33 -4.80
CA GLN A 524 18.92 1.43 -5.34
C GLN A 524 18.11 2.12 -4.23
N GLU A 525 18.82 2.61 -3.21
CA GLU A 525 18.27 3.43 -2.14
C GLU A 525 19.20 4.60 -1.82
N VAL A 526 18.69 5.60 -1.11
CA VAL A 526 19.44 6.72 -0.52
C VAL A 526 18.75 7.10 0.78
N TYR A 527 19.49 7.62 1.75
CA TYR A 527 18.91 8.16 2.98
C TYR A 527 19.02 9.69 2.99
N MET A 528 18.00 10.35 3.52
CA MET A 528 17.98 11.80 3.73
C MET A 528 18.13 12.08 5.22
N SER A 529 19.09 12.93 5.59
CA SER A 529 19.28 13.42 6.95
C SER A 529 18.67 14.81 7.09
N VAL A 530 17.63 14.92 7.94
CA VAL A 530 16.97 16.19 8.28
C VAL A 530 17.21 16.47 9.75
N VAL A 531 18.10 17.42 10.04
CA VAL A 531 18.47 17.80 11.41
C VAL A 531 17.71 19.04 11.83
N ASN A 532 16.98 18.98 12.94
CA ASN A 532 16.36 20.15 13.54
C ASN A 532 17.43 21.03 14.23
N PRO A 533 17.60 22.32 13.86
CA PRO A 533 18.50 23.24 14.54
C PRO A 533 17.84 23.95 15.74
N GLU A 534 16.53 23.77 15.95
CA GLU A 534 15.75 24.39 17.02
C GLU A 534 15.83 23.56 18.31
N ILE A 535 15.73 24.20 19.48
CA ILE A 535 15.73 23.49 20.77
C ILE A 535 14.36 22.86 21.00
N ASP A 536 14.15 21.70 20.38
CA ASP A 536 12.90 20.95 20.43
C ASP A 536 12.93 19.86 21.52
N THR A 537 12.23 20.11 22.63
CA THR A 537 12.08 19.14 23.73
C THR A 537 11.10 18.00 23.40
N SER A 538 10.67 17.86 22.14
CA SER A 538 9.79 16.79 21.66
C SER A 538 10.39 15.92 20.54
N GLU A 539 11.70 16.03 20.27
CA GLU A 539 12.41 14.97 19.52
C GLU A 539 12.49 13.68 20.35
N VAL A 540 12.22 12.54 19.74
CA VAL A 540 12.18 11.25 20.45
C VAL A 540 13.60 10.76 20.72
N SER A 541 13.91 10.55 22.00
CA SER A 541 15.16 9.96 22.46
C SER A 541 15.36 8.53 21.94
N LEU A 542 16.62 8.09 21.87
CA LEU A 542 16.98 6.69 21.63
C LEU A 542 16.17 5.76 22.56
N PRO A 543 15.40 4.78 22.04
CA PRO A 543 14.58 3.91 22.88
C PRO A 543 15.39 3.11 23.90
N ASP A 544 14.83 2.90 25.10
CA ASP A 544 15.49 2.14 26.19
C ASP A 544 15.79 0.67 25.81
N ASN A 545 15.03 0.11 24.87
CA ASN A 545 15.22 -1.24 24.34
C ASN A 545 16.23 -1.32 23.17
N ALA A 546 16.97 -0.23 22.88
CA ALA A 546 17.92 -0.13 21.77
C ALA A 546 18.85 -1.35 21.61
N ILE A 547 18.91 -1.86 20.38
CA ILE A 547 19.86 -2.89 19.93
C ILE A 547 21.05 -2.16 19.33
N TYR A 548 22.25 -2.54 19.75
CA TYR A 548 23.50 -1.95 19.34
C TYR A 548 24.32 -2.97 18.54
N CYS A 549 24.76 -2.55 17.35
CA CYS A 549 25.49 -3.38 16.40
C CYS A 549 26.66 -2.60 15.80
N GLY A 550 27.50 -3.28 15.02
CA GLY A 550 28.71 -2.70 14.42
C GLY A 550 29.65 -2.14 15.48
N LEU A 551 30.03 -0.86 15.32
CA LEU A 551 30.97 -0.16 16.19
C LEU A 551 30.44 0.07 17.62
N LEU A 552 29.12 -0.01 17.82
CA LEU A 552 28.49 0.10 19.14
C LEU A 552 28.16 -1.25 19.79
N SER A 553 28.51 -2.39 19.17
CA SER A 553 28.19 -3.73 19.69
C SER A 553 28.66 -3.98 21.14
N SER A 554 29.68 -3.28 21.62
CA SER A 554 30.13 -3.30 23.01
C SER A 554 29.17 -2.66 24.02
N LEU A 555 28.18 -1.87 23.56
CA LEU A 555 27.10 -1.31 24.38
C LEU A 555 25.90 -2.27 24.48
N GLN A 556 25.87 -3.36 23.69
CA GLN A 556 24.77 -4.32 23.73
C GLN A 556 24.78 -5.09 25.05
N LYS A 557 23.81 -4.79 25.91
CA LYS A 557 23.50 -5.61 27.08
C LYS A 557 22.85 -6.93 26.64
N ASP A 558 23.05 -8.01 27.38
CA ASP A 558 22.30 -9.24 27.15
C ASP A 558 20.80 -8.97 27.37
N GLN A 559 20.00 -9.13 26.31
CA GLN A 559 18.56 -8.91 26.31
C GLN A 559 17.89 -10.02 27.14
N ALA A 560 17.00 -9.63 28.06
CA ALA A 560 16.51 -10.49 29.14
C ALA A 560 15.72 -11.73 28.65
N GLN A 561 15.23 -11.74 27.41
CA GLN A 561 14.50 -12.87 26.84
C GLN A 561 15.09 -13.38 25.52
N ARG A 562 16.30 -13.96 25.59
CA ARG A 562 16.75 -14.94 24.59
C ARG A 562 15.95 -16.23 24.75
N PHE A 563 15.11 -16.56 23.77
CA PHE A 563 14.42 -17.84 23.76
C PHE A 563 15.41 -18.97 23.44
N LYS A 564 15.46 -20.00 24.30
CA LYS A 564 16.20 -21.22 24.00
C LYS A 564 15.39 -22.04 23.01
N PHE A 565 15.82 -22.06 21.74
CA PHE A 565 15.31 -23.02 20.77
C PHE A 565 15.50 -24.44 21.31
N SER A 566 14.44 -25.24 21.27
CA SER A 566 14.54 -26.68 21.48
C SER A 566 15.33 -27.26 20.32
N SER A 567 16.51 -27.82 20.59
CA SER A 567 17.35 -28.43 19.56
C SER A 567 16.61 -29.64 18.96
N ALA A 568 16.34 -29.59 17.65
CA ALA A 568 15.93 -30.78 16.91
C ALA A 568 17.02 -31.87 17.03
N PRO A 569 16.66 -33.17 17.04
CA PRO A 569 17.64 -34.24 17.20
C PRO A 569 18.67 -34.22 16.06
N THR A 570 19.94 -34.01 16.40
CA THR A 570 21.05 -34.08 15.44
C THR A 570 21.24 -35.54 15.02
N LEU A 571 20.85 -35.87 13.78
CA LEU A 571 21.23 -37.14 13.16
C LEU A 571 22.72 -37.12 12.85
N GLN A 572 23.55 -37.65 13.77
CA GLN A 572 24.95 -37.93 13.49
C GLN A 572 25.06 -39.08 12.48
N SER A 573 25.56 -38.76 11.29
CA SER A 573 25.85 -39.71 10.24
C SER A 573 27.29 -40.25 10.37
N ASP A 574 27.52 -41.18 11.30
CA ASP A 574 28.82 -41.83 11.51
C ASP A 574 28.66 -43.32 11.88
N THR A 575 28.71 -44.22 10.89
CA THR A 575 29.44 -45.52 10.94
C THR A 575 29.41 -46.22 9.56
N PRO A 576 30.37 -47.11 9.23
CA PRO A 576 30.41 -47.86 7.96
C PRO A 576 29.50 -49.09 7.92
N PHE A 577 29.31 -49.64 6.72
CA PHE A 577 28.70 -50.96 6.48
C PHE A 577 29.55 -52.11 7.05
N ASP A 578 28.91 -53.08 7.71
CA ASP A 578 29.21 -54.51 7.56
C ASP A 578 28.11 -55.41 8.20
N GLY A 579 27.97 -56.65 7.72
CA GLY A 579 27.67 -57.81 8.59
C GLY A 579 26.26 -58.13 9.11
N ASP A 580 25.31 -58.43 8.21
CA ASP A 580 24.50 -59.68 8.23
C ASP A 580 23.44 -60.03 9.34
N PHE A 581 22.59 -61.02 9.01
CA PHE A 581 21.60 -61.77 9.83
C PHE A 581 20.19 -61.21 10.18
N LEU A 582 19.30 -62.17 10.49
CA LEU A 582 17.83 -62.11 10.48
C LEU A 582 17.19 -62.34 11.86
N THR A 583 15.86 -62.15 11.91
CA THR A 583 14.83 -62.72 12.83
C THR A 583 14.28 -61.91 14.02
N ASP A 584 13.01 -62.23 14.29
CA ASP A 584 12.15 -62.03 15.47
C ASP A 584 11.52 -60.67 15.86
N ILE A 585 10.18 -60.70 15.85
CA ILE A 585 9.21 -59.74 16.39
C ILE A 585 8.64 -60.36 17.68
N PRO A 586 8.63 -59.65 18.83
CA PRO A 586 7.34 -59.44 19.51
C PRO A 586 7.17 -58.16 20.37
N LYS A 587 6.06 -57.45 20.10
CA LYS A 587 5.05 -56.94 21.07
C LYS A 587 5.42 -55.92 22.19
N ARG A 588 5.01 -54.66 21.95
CA ARG A 588 3.90 -53.94 22.64
C ARG A 588 4.02 -53.53 24.13
N SER A 589 4.13 -52.22 24.35
CA SER A 589 3.35 -51.39 25.31
C SER A 589 3.42 -49.91 24.85
N GLU A 590 2.32 -49.23 24.52
CA GLU A 590 1.33 -48.56 25.40
C GLU A 590 1.90 -47.35 26.18
N ASN A 591 1.58 -46.11 25.73
CA ASN A 591 1.31 -44.88 26.52
C ASN A 591 1.36 -43.55 25.71
N TRP A 592 0.51 -43.39 24.68
CA TRP A 592 0.28 -42.07 24.02
C TRP A 592 -1.20 -41.85 23.69
N ALA A 593 -2.02 -41.73 24.73
CA ALA A 593 -3.44 -41.38 24.63
C ALA A 593 -3.85 -40.50 25.83
N ASN A 594 -3.44 -39.22 25.80
CA ASN A 594 -3.81 -38.22 26.84
C ASN A 594 -3.60 -36.76 26.35
N SER A 595 -3.85 -36.48 25.07
CA SER A 595 -3.64 -35.14 24.46
C SER A 595 -4.63 -34.76 23.37
N VAL A 596 -5.71 -35.53 23.16
CA VAL A 596 -6.67 -35.34 22.04
C VAL A 596 -8.09 -34.97 22.51
N GLU A 597 -8.46 -35.24 23.76
CA GLU A 597 -9.85 -35.01 24.23
C GLU A 597 -10.23 -33.55 24.49
N PHE A 598 -9.26 -32.63 24.66
CA PHE A 598 -9.56 -31.23 25.01
C PHE A 598 -10.03 -30.35 23.83
N THR A 599 -9.94 -30.81 22.58
CA THR A 599 -10.34 -30.03 21.39
C THR A 599 -11.74 -30.38 20.87
N ILE A 600 -12.33 -31.50 21.31
CA ILE A 600 -13.59 -32.03 20.76
C ILE A 600 -14.84 -31.52 21.51
N VAL A 601 -14.69 -31.09 22.76
CA VAL A 601 -15.82 -30.66 23.62
C VAL A 601 -16.45 -29.34 23.13
N VAL A 602 -15.65 -28.37 22.69
CA VAL A 602 -16.11 -26.99 22.40
C VAL A 602 -17.01 -26.90 21.16
N GLN A 603 -16.84 -27.78 20.16
CA GLN A 603 -17.68 -27.75 18.95
C GLN A 603 -19.08 -28.35 19.15
N GLN A 604 -19.32 -29.17 20.18
CA GLN A 604 -20.63 -29.80 20.40
C GLN A 604 -21.63 -28.91 21.16
N GLU A 605 -21.18 -27.99 22.01
CA GLU A 605 -22.07 -27.07 22.73
C GLU A 605 -22.68 -25.99 21.80
N VAL A 606 -21.91 -25.46 20.85
CA VAL A 606 -22.42 -24.44 19.90
C VAL A 606 -23.53 -25.00 19.00
N ALA A 607 -23.38 -26.24 18.52
CA ALA A 607 -24.42 -26.94 17.77
C ALA A 607 -25.69 -27.20 18.61
N SER A 608 -25.51 -27.42 19.92
CA SER A 608 -26.57 -27.64 20.91
C SER A 608 -27.27 -26.35 21.36
N TYR A 609 -26.75 -25.18 21.00
CA TYR A 609 -27.39 -23.87 21.15
C TYR A 609 -28.19 -23.49 19.89
N MET A 610 -27.59 -23.62 18.70
CA MET A 610 -28.27 -23.33 17.42
C MET A 610 -29.54 -24.19 17.23
N LYS A 611 -29.47 -25.51 17.49
CA LYS A 611 -30.64 -26.40 17.41
C LYS A 611 -31.76 -26.09 18.42
N ARG A 612 -31.57 -25.16 19.36
CA ARG A 612 -32.59 -24.73 20.33
C ARG A 612 -33.27 -23.41 19.97
N LYS A 613 -32.93 -22.78 18.84
CA LYS A 613 -33.51 -21.50 18.39
C LYS A 613 -34.30 -21.57 17.06
N MET A 614 -34.48 -22.77 16.50
CA MET A 614 -35.35 -23.06 15.35
C MET A 614 -36.35 -24.16 15.75
N SER A 615 -37.39 -23.79 16.51
CA SER A 615 -38.44 -24.71 16.98
C SER A 615 -39.76 -23.99 17.34
N THR A 616 -40.09 -22.91 16.61
CA THR A 616 -41.40 -22.24 16.65
C THR A 616 -41.72 -21.73 15.25
N ASP A 617 -42.45 -22.54 14.48
CA ASP A 617 -43.57 -22.14 13.62
C ASP A 617 -43.96 -23.32 12.73
N ASP A 618 -44.86 -24.18 13.23
CA ASP A 618 -45.55 -25.17 12.42
C ASP A 618 -46.63 -24.48 11.56
N ASN A 619 -46.67 -24.75 10.25
CA ASN A 619 -47.88 -25.17 9.50
C ASN A 619 -47.66 -25.16 7.97
N CYS A 620 -47.47 -26.34 7.38
CA CYS A 620 -48.37 -26.94 6.36
C CYS A 620 -47.74 -28.20 5.75
N ALA A 621 -48.57 -29.10 5.20
CA ALA A 621 -48.20 -30.50 4.99
C ALA A 621 -48.44 -31.05 3.57
N ASN A 622 -47.67 -32.09 3.24
CA ASN A 622 -47.85 -33.05 2.13
C ASN A 622 -47.58 -32.48 0.71
N TYR A 623 -46.95 -33.21 -0.22
CA TYR A 623 -47.15 -34.64 -0.51
C TYR A 623 -45.87 -35.46 -0.83
N THR A 624 -46.03 -36.78 -0.70
CA THR A 624 -45.19 -37.91 -1.18
C THR A 624 -44.59 -37.70 -2.58
N SER A 625 -43.27 -37.83 -2.82
CA SER A 625 -42.41 -39.03 -2.79
C SER A 625 -42.60 -40.03 -3.95
N PHE A 626 -41.53 -40.34 -4.67
CA PHE A 626 -41.09 -41.72 -4.97
C PHE A 626 -39.61 -41.70 -5.44
N ALA A 627 -38.96 -42.87 -5.50
CA ALA A 627 -37.50 -42.99 -5.64
C ALA A 627 -37.05 -43.89 -6.81
N ASP A 628 -35.79 -43.69 -7.17
CA ASP A 628 -34.85 -44.61 -7.83
C ASP A 628 -35.04 -45.02 -9.31
N VAL A 629 -33.89 -45.42 -9.86
CA VAL A 629 -33.56 -45.63 -11.28
C VAL A 629 -33.43 -47.12 -11.57
N PRO A 630 -33.60 -47.56 -12.83
CA PRO A 630 -32.64 -48.54 -13.34
C PRO A 630 -32.01 -48.16 -14.69
N THR A 631 -30.77 -48.62 -14.85
CA THR A 631 -29.84 -48.40 -15.97
C THR A 631 -30.18 -49.17 -17.25
N GLN A 632 -29.72 -48.68 -18.41
CA GLN A 632 -29.24 -49.58 -19.47
C GLN A 632 -28.17 -48.94 -20.38
N GLU A 633 -27.20 -49.73 -20.82
CA GLU A 633 -26.12 -49.36 -21.75
C GLU A 633 -26.49 -49.72 -23.20
N VAL A 634 -26.10 -48.88 -24.19
CA VAL A 634 -25.88 -49.31 -25.59
C VAL A 634 -24.74 -48.49 -26.21
N VAL A 635 -23.83 -49.17 -26.93
CA VAL A 635 -22.64 -48.65 -27.63
C VAL A 635 -22.36 -49.58 -28.83
N PRO A 636 -21.71 -49.19 -29.95
CA PRO A 636 -21.59 -47.89 -30.64
C PRO A 636 -22.08 -47.94 -32.12
N THR A 637 -22.19 -46.81 -32.82
CA THR A 637 -22.00 -46.76 -34.30
C THR A 637 -21.52 -45.41 -34.84
N SER A 638 -20.65 -45.48 -35.85
CA SER A 638 -20.46 -44.52 -36.95
C SER A 638 -20.33 -45.36 -38.23
N PRO A 639 -20.63 -44.88 -39.46
CA PRO A 639 -19.58 -44.16 -40.23
C PRO A 639 -20.05 -43.24 -41.40
N VAL A 640 -19.07 -42.72 -42.18
CA VAL A 640 -19.11 -42.24 -43.59
C VAL A 640 -19.43 -40.76 -43.93
N VAL A 641 -18.37 -40.03 -44.38
CA VAL A 641 -18.15 -39.19 -45.61
C VAL A 641 -19.39 -38.66 -46.40
N VAL A 642 -19.47 -37.45 -47.01
CA VAL A 642 -18.51 -36.62 -47.79
C VAL A 642 -18.93 -35.12 -47.83
N ASN A 643 -17.98 -34.16 -47.87
CA ASN A 643 -17.85 -33.08 -48.89
C ASN A 643 -16.88 -31.95 -48.49
N SER A 644 -16.26 -31.30 -49.49
CA SER A 644 -15.28 -30.20 -49.39
C SER A 644 -15.35 -29.31 -50.64
N PRO A 645 -14.74 -28.10 -50.69
CA PRO A 645 -14.54 -27.07 -49.66
C PRO A 645 -15.18 -25.72 -50.11
N PRO A 646 -14.85 -24.59 -49.47
CA PRO A 646 -14.43 -23.43 -50.27
C PRO A 646 -13.13 -22.77 -49.76
N THR A 647 -12.44 -22.05 -50.66
CA THR A 647 -11.13 -21.41 -50.44
C THR A 647 -11.23 -19.91 -50.17
N CYS A 648 -10.42 -19.41 -49.24
CA CYS A 648 -10.07 -17.99 -49.11
C CYS A 648 -8.53 -17.81 -49.21
N PRO A 649 -8.03 -16.64 -49.66
CA PRO A 649 -6.65 -16.51 -50.14
C PRO A 649 -5.60 -16.31 -49.04
N VAL A 650 -4.41 -16.85 -49.28
CA VAL A 650 -3.16 -16.50 -48.59
C VAL A 650 -2.52 -15.29 -49.29
N ILE A 651 -1.93 -14.38 -48.53
CA ILE A 651 -1.08 -13.30 -49.05
C ILE A 651 0.37 -13.62 -48.65
N GLU A 652 1.26 -13.70 -49.64
CA GLU A 652 2.69 -13.95 -49.41
C GLU A 652 3.45 -12.67 -49.00
N PRO A 653 4.51 -12.78 -48.16
CA PRO A 653 5.36 -11.65 -47.81
C PRO A 653 6.44 -11.37 -48.88
N SER A 654 6.56 -10.11 -49.29
CA SER A 654 7.58 -9.65 -50.25
C SER A 654 9.02 -9.71 -49.67
N PRO A 655 10.05 -9.94 -50.52
CA PRO A 655 11.44 -10.08 -50.09
C PRO A 655 12.14 -8.75 -49.71
N PRO A 656 13.25 -8.80 -48.95
CA PRO A 656 13.96 -7.60 -48.46
C PRO A 656 14.86 -6.93 -49.50
N MET A 657 15.12 -5.63 -49.31
CA MET A 657 16.18 -4.89 -50.01
C MET A 657 17.13 -4.16 -49.06
N SER A 658 18.33 -3.89 -49.56
CA SER A 658 19.58 -3.70 -48.81
C SER A 658 19.96 -2.24 -48.50
N SER A 659 20.48 -2.02 -47.29
CA SER A 659 21.61 -1.12 -46.92
C SER A 659 21.78 0.24 -47.63
N ILE A 660 21.72 1.33 -46.85
CA ILE A 660 22.43 2.60 -47.14
C ILE A 660 23.16 3.06 -45.86
N SER A 661 24.39 3.55 -46.02
CA SER A 661 25.30 4.03 -44.95
C SER A 661 25.21 5.55 -44.74
N PRO A 662 25.65 6.10 -43.60
CA PRO A 662 25.35 7.50 -43.22
C PRO A 662 26.29 8.55 -43.83
N PRO A 663 25.83 9.79 -44.05
CA PRO A 663 26.67 10.95 -44.33
C PRO A 663 27.30 11.55 -43.06
N GLY A 664 28.50 12.12 -43.20
CA GLY A 664 29.26 12.75 -42.12
C GLY A 664 28.90 14.22 -41.81
N PRO A 665 29.64 14.88 -40.90
CA PRO A 665 29.25 16.15 -40.30
C PRO A 665 29.55 17.38 -41.17
N LEU A 666 28.76 18.45 -40.98
CA LEU A 666 29.01 19.78 -41.54
C LEU A 666 29.42 20.79 -40.45
N VAL A 667 30.47 21.55 -40.75
CA VAL A 667 31.05 22.59 -39.89
C VAL A 667 30.48 23.96 -40.27
N LEU A 668 30.14 24.79 -39.28
CA LEU A 668 29.89 26.22 -39.48
C LEU A 668 30.82 27.10 -38.64
N ARG A 669 31.26 28.21 -39.23
CA ARG A 669 32.21 29.19 -38.65
C ARG A 669 31.48 30.49 -38.22
N LYS A 670 32.18 31.26 -37.39
CA LYS A 670 31.75 32.54 -36.79
C LYS A 670 31.42 33.65 -37.83
N SER A 671 30.44 34.49 -37.50
CA SER A 671 30.38 35.94 -37.79
C SER A 671 29.34 36.58 -36.86
N THR A 672 29.63 37.34 -35.79
CA THR A 672 30.18 38.71 -35.60
C THR A 672 29.22 39.91 -35.76
N ARG A 673 28.99 40.60 -34.62
CA ARG A 673 28.50 42.00 -34.41
C ARG A 673 27.03 42.33 -34.73
N GLN A 674 26.42 43.42 -34.22
CA GLN A 674 26.45 44.15 -32.92
C GLN A 674 25.39 45.31 -32.98
N VAL A 675 25.07 45.96 -31.84
CA VAL A 675 24.27 47.22 -31.67
C VAL A 675 22.77 47.08 -32.07
N HIS A 676 21.74 47.70 -31.46
CA HIS A 676 21.67 48.89 -30.58
C HIS A 676 20.71 48.74 -29.36
N LYS A 677 20.94 49.60 -28.34
CA LYS A 677 20.02 50.05 -27.26
C LYS A 677 19.53 51.48 -27.62
N PRO A 678 18.44 52.08 -27.04
CA PRO A 678 18.30 52.33 -25.58
C PRO A 678 16.86 52.44 -24.97
N SER A 679 16.78 53.00 -23.75
CA SER A 679 15.65 53.27 -22.81
C SER A 679 14.50 54.15 -23.36
N TRP A 680 13.34 54.37 -22.71
CA TRP A 680 12.99 54.78 -21.32
C TRP A 680 11.48 54.49 -21.01
N LEU A 681 10.83 54.78 -19.86
CA LEU A 681 11.08 54.81 -18.39
C LEU A 681 9.82 55.46 -17.71
N ASN A 682 9.24 54.90 -16.62
CA ASN A 682 8.24 55.51 -15.68
C ASN A 682 6.83 55.92 -16.25
N ASP A 683 5.73 56.16 -15.51
CA ASP A 683 5.38 56.06 -14.07
C ASP A 683 3.83 55.98 -13.77
N PHE A 684 3.44 55.50 -12.57
CA PHE A 684 2.26 55.85 -11.70
C PHE A 684 0.74 55.62 -12.06
N VAL A 685 0.10 54.69 -11.31
CA VAL A 685 -1.00 54.87 -10.29
C VAL A 685 -2.52 55.13 -10.63
N THR A 686 -3.39 54.27 -10.01
CA THR A 686 -4.86 54.34 -9.65
C THR A 686 -6.06 54.26 -10.65
N MET A 687 -6.84 53.15 -10.51
CA MET A 687 -8.30 53.04 -10.18
C MET A 687 -9.41 53.93 -10.84
N ILE A 688 -10.40 53.30 -11.53
CA ILE A 688 -11.89 53.31 -11.28
C ILE A 688 -12.76 52.86 -12.52
N HIS A 689 -13.80 52.06 -12.22
CA HIS A 689 -15.05 51.60 -12.89
C HIS A 689 -15.57 51.93 -14.34
N CYS A 690 -16.33 50.94 -14.86
CA CYS A 690 -17.67 50.98 -15.53
C CYS A 690 -17.87 50.95 -17.08
N ASP A 691 -18.42 49.80 -17.54
CA ASP A 691 -19.66 49.59 -18.33
C ASP A 691 -19.87 49.95 -19.83
N ASN A 692 -20.10 48.89 -20.63
CA ASN A 692 -21.15 48.73 -21.69
C ASN A 692 -21.03 49.55 -23.02
N PRO A 693 -21.79 49.28 -24.13
CA PRO A 693 -23.09 48.55 -24.25
C PRO A 693 -23.33 47.59 -25.46
N LEU A 694 -24.59 47.10 -25.52
CA LEU A 694 -25.36 46.32 -26.54
C LEU A 694 -25.71 47.12 -27.84
N PRO A 695 -26.47 46.62 -28.88
CA PRO A 695 -27.46 45.50 -29.01
C PRO A 695 -27.24 44.59 -30.27
N THR A 696 -28.16 43.84 -30.94
CA THR A 696 -29.65 43.59 -31.03
C THR A 696 -29.85 42.14 -31.56
N SER A 697 -30.83 41.29 -31.18
CA SER A 697 -32.30 41.20 -31.50
C SER A 697 -32.65 40.85 -32.98
N THR A 698 -33.78 40.20 -33.37
CA THR A 698 -35.07 39.85 -32.70
C THR A 698 -35.87 38.74 -33.45
N ALA A 699 -36.98 38.24 -32.84
CA ALA A 699 -38.20 37.63 -33.47
C ALA A 699 -38.15 36.18 -34.05
N SER A 700 -39.24 35.40 -34.22
CA SER A 700 -40.59 35.31 -33.60
C SER A 700 -41.43 34.10 -34.14
N ILE A 701 -42.63 33.80 -33.57
CA ILE A 701 -43.79 33.02 -34.14
C ILE A 701 -43.60 31.47 -34.25
N SER A 702 -44.59 30.54 -34.10
CA SER A 702 -45.90 30.41 -33.39
C SER A 702 -46.38 28.90 -33.49
N THR A 703 -47.53 28.32 -33.06
CA THR A 703 -48.80 28.72 -32.39
C THR A 703 -49.54 27.50 -31.76
N GLY A 704 -50.15 27.63 -30.57
CA GLY A 704 -51.37 26.89 -30.09
C GLY A 704 -51.28 25.40 -29.66
N SER A 705 -52.26 24.81 -28.93
CA SER A 705 -53.36 25.39 -28.12
C SER A 705 -54.17 24.35 -27.28
N LEU A 706 -54.57 24.76 -26.05
CA LEU A 706 -55.82 24.41 -25.29
C LEU A 706 -55.99 23.14 -24.40
N VAL A 707 -56.86 23.32 -23.38
CA VAL A 707 -57.65 22.38 -22.50
C VAL A 707 -57.13 22.02 -21.08
N LEU A 708 -58.01 22.27 -20.09
CA LEU A 708 -58.05 21.80 -18.68
C LEU A 708 -59.48 21.26 -18.38
N PRO A 709 -59.68 20.45 -17.32
CA PRO A 709 -60.72 20.82 -16.33
C PRO A 709 -60.37 20.54 -14.83
N HIS A 710 -61.27 20.95 -13.92
CA HIS A 710 -61.12 21.01 -12.45
C HIS A 710 -61.73 19.84 -11.65
N HIS A 711 -61.22 19.61 -10.42
CA HIS A 711 -61.91 19.68 -9.08
C HIS A 711 -60.83 19.48 -7.97
N GLN A 712 -60.82 19.99 -6.72
CA GLN A 712 -61.70 20.73 -5.77
C GLN A 712 -62.45 19.92 -4.67
N GLY A 713 -62.38 20.44 -3.42
CA GLY A 713 -62.91 19.89 -2.16
C GLY A 713 -61.79 19.26 -1.29
N ILE A 714 -61.29 19.79 -0.17
CA ILE A 714 -61.73 20.72 0.90
C ILE A 714 -62.73 20.14 1.91
N VAL A 715 -62.21 19.77 3.11
CA VAL A 715 -62.76 20.09 4.45
C VAL A 715 -61.57 20.29 5.42
N SER A 716 -61.72 21.14 6.43
CA SER A 716 -60.75 21.40 7.52
C SER A 716 -61.53 21.77 8.80
N ILE A 717 -60.99 21.52 10.01
CA ILE A 717 -61.35 22.24 11.26
C ILE A 717 -60.41 21.88 12.45
N HIS A 718 -59.85 22.91 13.11
CA HIS A 718 -59.41 23.03 14.53
C HIS A 718 -58.39 22.00 15.11
N ASN A 719 -57.21 22.33 15.67
CA ASN A 719 -56.62 23.54 16.29
C ASN A 719 -57.06 23.82 17.77
N PRO A 720 -56.26 24.47 18.65
CA PRO A 720 -55.29 23.78 19.53
C PRO A 720 -55.29 24.30 21.01
N ILE A 721 -54.10 24.44 21.64
CA ILE A 721 -53.73 25.13 22.90
C ILE A 721 -53.69 24.25 24.18
N PHE A 722 -52.49 24.01 24.74
CA PHE A 722 -52.05 24.62 26.02
C PHE A 722 -50.59 24.30 26.40
N HIS A 723 -49.86 25.34 26.80
CA HIS A 723 -48.62 25.33 27.58
C HIS A 723 -48.84 26.35 28.70
N PRO A 724 -48.18 26.28 29.88
CA PRO A 724 -47.10 27.26 30.11
C PRO A 724 -46.04 26.95 31.19
N THR A 725 -44.80 27.46 31.01
CA THR A 725 -43.94 28.08 32.05
C THR A 725 -43.44 27.25 33.27
N TYR A 726 -42.42 27.65 34.07
CA TYR A 726 -41.43 28.75 34.00
C TYR A 726 -40.19 28.33 34.82
N LEU A 727 -38.97 28.66 34.34
CA LEU A 727 -37.97 29.49 35.04
C LEU A 727 -36.61 29.45 34.34
N ALA A 728 -35.84 30.52 34.47
CA ALA A 728 -34.47 30.63 34.00
C ALA A 728 -33.57 31.14 35.14
N PHE A 729 -32.27 30.83 35.07
CA PHE A 729 -31.25 31.54 35.84
C PHE A 729 -30.03 31.81 34.95
N LEU A 730 -29.61 33.07 34.92
CA LEU A 730 -28.37 33.51 34.26
C LEU A 730 -27.25 33.62 35.31
N ALA A 731 -26.05 33.19 34.94
CA ALA A 731 -24.82 33.53 35.64
C ALA A 731 -23.69 33.69 34.62
N ASN A 732 -23.18 34.92 34.46
CA ASN A 732 -22.01 35.19 33.64
C ASN A 732 -20.73 34.73 34.36
N VAL A 733 -19.85 34.03 33.65
CA VAL A 733 -18.40 34.09 33.91
C VAL A 733 -17.71 34.31 32.58
N SER A 734 -17.26 35.54 32.35
CA SER A 734 -16.38 35.87 31.22
C SER A 734 -14.96 35.41 31.55
N LEU A 735 -14.41 34.48 30.77
CA LEU A 735 -12.97 34.19 30.77
C LEU A 735 -12.38 34.57 29.41
N ILE A 736 -11.67 35.70 29.40
CA ILE A 736 -10.81 36.11 28.30
C ILE A 736 -9.58 35.20 28.31
N HIS A 737 -9.26 34.58 27.18
CA HIS A 737 -7.92 34.09 26.88
C HIS A 737 -7.54 34.53 25.47
N GLU A 738 -6.39 35.18 25.36
CA GLU A 738 -5.87 35.71 24.11
C GLU A 738 -5.29 34.57 23.25
N PRO A 739 -5.44 34.63 21.91
CA PRO A 739 -4.66 33.75 21.03
C PRO A 739 -3.21 34.23 21.02
N LYS A 740 -2.32 33.55 21.73
CA LYS A 740 -0.88 33.73 21.52
C LYS A 740 -0.52 33.23 20.12
N SER A 741 -0.10 34.15 19.27
CA SER A 741 0.64 33.82 18.06
C SER A 741 1.92 33.07 18.43
N TYR A 742 2.16 31.95 17.74
CA TYR A 742 3.49 31.39 17.58
C TYR A 742 3.99 31.81 16.20
N HIS A 743 5.16 32.45 16.20
CA HIS A 743 5.96 32.76 15.01
C HIS A 743 7.09 31.74 14.89
#